data_AF-A0A1Q9AXR0-F1
#
_entry.id   AF-A0A1Q9AXR0-F1
#
_cell.length_a   1.000
_cell.length_b   1.000
_cell.length_c   1.000
_cell.angle_alpha   90.00
_cell.angle_beta   90.00
_cell.angle_gamma   90.00
#
_symmetry.space_group_name_H-M   'P 1'
#
loop_
_entity.id
_entity.type
_entity.pdbx_description
1 polymer ?
#
loop_
_entity_poly.entity_id
_entity_poly.type
_entity_poly.pdbx_seq_one_letter_code
_entity_poly.pdbx_strand_id
1 'polypeptide(L)'
;MECGYREGLWPNAYFDVSWYLAKHAGHLEGRVNPLVHFITKADEEKLNPHPEIDLGHLGKQPVFAGLSRVEILRKILHDEQLQKAYPVSEPNDVYRINGLDAIPHPSGLTASEDDNRVDLFDEAFPLSNEDVLPPIEQDLVQIDIRSDASLVSFDVWDTLLRRDCHPDEIKLQSARALYLLAFPYLLPVFQDVRILLEARRVSENRSAPNDEFEYRFDDALQRWLAMTLVPGTPREVVEELILAMRTHEILSETRSTRPDASAVSTLASLKQTAVFASDFYLPSTFLKKLLNHHGMGHAFLQGFSSSDDYLTKRSGRMFDHITHAFGIEPEQLHHVGDNIEADQRVPTSKGITSCLYISASEETRKAWFGEAFHTWRNGDTSKHSKRIVRVIQDISRAVEPGEQMHLEKIGVQLAPIVFGYCLNILEDALRCGVEKVFFFTREGVFFREVFDQLVTANPFNIKPVSSELLEVSRRATFAASLESFSFGELMRLWNLYSVQSLKGLVSSLNLDPAIVAPLAEQHAIDMDVAIEHPWTDKRVAALFADQSFSSYVEGELASQRKRLEGYLQSKGFFDHPVQLVGDVGWRGTIQDNLAYVVPQVTTRGHYIGLFGFLNQQPENTAKFGYVFDVNRDVPMSVSDVGPLEMIFNVPGGSVVGYDQNGDIFRPLRTIFDDEEAVMADVRALQRGMLRALGPLADYVRLHGLSATDLTSVARDTLHALTMNPPLPIVDLFYRLHHNETFGLGEVKDMGAQSAGIAEFATLKGSDLHKALSDVLCKTRWPEASVQQKVLRDWWQTADADRRMAAPAEVTALHAPATVKIRGSNLSVFVPPPLIGSGGHRTIFNMVRRLSEFGMRPHIMLEGVGDGVGAVEEYLAGTSALLHMRWHNRAPSDVAFATVANSAAYVAELRHVPHKAYLVQDYESLFNPMSDGYIIGQNSYAKGLQHFTIGNWLSHIITTEYAAPSVAAGLGVDTAVYKRDKAIEREFAICFLYQPNKPRRTPLLGIEALRLLKKKHPDLTVYVYGSAVSIDLDFPVINLGMIRNLNDLNQLYNRCMVGLCISGSNPSRIPYEMMAAGCVPIDLYRYNNLLDYDDGVIALAYQDSASLAHAADQLLADKANLQRMSDNGITFAESRTLRWENDVIANGVIEMLEDRTPPVWKPDLHYTAAPIIAPTSARSSVIAFCAAQKEKSVYQLPHRNV
;
A
#
# COMPACT_ATOMS: atom_id res chain seq x y z
N MET A 1 44.81 -14.17 -17.05
CA MET A 1 45.39 -12.85 -17.42
C MET A 1 45.27 -12.53 -18.91
N GLU A 2 45.29 -13.52 -19.83
CA GLU A 2 45.31 -13.23 -21.27
C GLU A 2 44.01 -12.66 -21.86
N CYS A 3 42.84 -12.98 -21.28
CA CYS A 3 41.52 -12.54 -21.76
C CYS A 3 40.85 -11.45 -20.90
N GLY A 4 40.98 -11.51 -19.57
CA GLY A 4 40.15 -10.70 -18.67
C GLY A 4 40.16 -9.18 -18.91
N TYR A 5 41.28 -8.58 -19.29
CA TYR A 5 41.30 -7.13 -19.59
C TYR A 5 40.59 -6.78 -20.91
N ARG A 6 40.51 -7.72 -21.87
CA ARG A 6 39.73 -7.55 -23.12
C ARG A 6 38.23 -7.65 -22.86
N GLU A 7 37.85 -8.28 -21.75
CA GLU A 7 36.50 -8.39 -21.23
C GLU A 7 36.18 -7.29 -20.19
N GLY A 8 37.08 -6.30 -20.02
CA GLY A 8 36.89 -5.19 -19.08
C GLY A 8 37.03 -5.55 -17.59
N LEU A 9 37.50 -6.75 -17.27
CA LEU A 9 37.58 -7.24 -15.88
C LEU A 9 38.75 -6.61 -15.11
N TRP A 10 38.46 -6.16 -13.90
CA TRP A 10 39.45 -5.63 -12.97
C TRP A 10 40.21 -6.78 -12.28
N PRO A 11 41.55 -6.75 -12.21
CA PRO A 11 42.33 -7.71 -11.44
C PRO A 11 41.96 -7.76 -9.95
N ASN A 12 41.57 -6.60 -9.39
CA ASN A 12 41.05 -6.39 -8.04
C ASN A 12 40.48 -4.96 -7.93
N ALA A 13 39.88 -4.61 -6.79
CA ALA A 13 39.28 -3.28 -6.55
C ALA A 13 40.27 -2.10 -6.70
N TYR A 14 41.57 -2.33 -6.53
CA TYR A 14 42.61 -1.29 -6.63
C TYR A 14 43.23 -1.17 -8.04
N PHE A 15 42.63 -1.81 -9.05
CA PHE A 15 43.08 -1.73 -10.43
C PHE A 15 41.90 -1.59 -11.40
N ASP A 16 41.60 -0.35 -11.79
CA ASP A 16 40.55 -0.04 -12.76
C ASP A 16 41.12 -0.10 -14.18
N VAL A 17 40.83 -1.20 -14.89
CA VAL A 17 41.32 -1.43 -16.26
C VAL A 17 40.83 -0.36 -17.24
N SER A 18 39.58 0.10 -17.10
CA SER A 18 38.96 1.05 -18.02
C SER A 18 39.56 2.44 -17.86
N TRP A 19 39.65 2.92 -16.61
CA TRP A 19 40.30 4.19 -16.31
C TRP A 19 41.80 4.14 -16.65
N TYR A 20 42.48 3.04 -16.32
CA TYR A 20 43.92 2.89 -16.58
C TYR A 20 44.23 3.00 -18.07
N LEU A 21 43.44 2.32 -18.91
CA LEU A 21 43.52 2.45 -20.36
C LEU A 21 43.22 3.89 -20.80
N ALA A 22 42.13 4.51 -20.33
CA ALA A 22 41.80 5.88 -20.72
C ALA A 22 42.88 6.90 -20.32
N LYS A 23 43.53 6.72 -19.17
CA LYS A 23 44.51 7.65 -18.61
C LYS A 23 45.92 7.47 -19.17
N HIS A 24 46.32 6.23 -19.43
CA HIS A 24 47.71 5.87 -19.72
C HIS A 24 47.93 5.22 -21.10
N ALA A 25 46.88 4.97 -21.89
CA ALA A 25 47.01 4.27 -23.18
C ALA A 25 47.28 5.15 -24.40
N GLY A 26 47.74 6.41 -24.24
CA GLY A 26 48.12 7.28 -25.37
C GLY A 26 49.17 6.68 -26.32
N HIS A 27 49.85 5.59 -25.94
CA HIS A 27 50.88 4.91 -26.72
C HIS A 27 50.79 3.35 -26.72
N LEU A 28 49.68 2.75 -26.28
CA LEU A 28 49.53 1.29 -26.27
C LEU A 28 48.84 0.82 -27.56
N GLU A 29 49.60 0.25 -28.50
CA GLU A 29 49.08 -0.36 -29.75
C GLU A 29 48.24 -1.62 -29.44
N GLY A 30 47.04 -1.46 -28.86
CA GLY A 30 45.92 -2.41 -28.85
C GLY A 30 46.15 -3.87 -28.38
N ARG A 31 47.34 -4.25 -27.91
CA ARG A 31 47.71 -5.65 -27.62
C ARG A 31 48.43 -5.88 -26.29
N VAL A 32 48.76 -4.82 -25.55
CA VAL A 32 49.46 -4.95 -24.27
C VAL A 32 48.44 -5.04 -23.14
N ASN A 33 48.53 -6.10 -22.33
CA ASN A 33 47.70 -6.26 -21.13
C ASN A 33 47.99 -5.11 -20.13
N PRO A 34 46.98 -4.32 -19.70
CA PRO A 34 47.14 -3.18 -18.80
C PRO A 34 47.80 -3.51 -17.46
N LEU A 35 47.49 -4.68 -16.89
CA LEU A 35 48.11 -5.13 -15.64
C LEU A 35 49.60 -5.47 -15.87
N VAL A 36 49.92 -6.10 -17.00
CA VAL A 36 51.32 -6.40 -17.37
C VAL A 36 52.09 -5.09 -17.61
N HIS A 37 51.47 -4.13 -18.29
CA HIS A 37 52.02 -2.79 -18.49
C HIS A 37 52.31 -2.12 -17.14
N PHE A 38 51.34 -2.08 -16.24
CA PHE A 38 51.53 -1.51 -14.91
C PHE A 38 52.65 -2.21 -14.13
N ILE A 39 52.63 -3.54 -14.05
CA ILE A 39 53.64 -4.29 -13.28
C ILE A 39 55.06 -4.05 -13.81
N THR A 40 55.21 -3.81 -15.12
CA THR A 40 56.52 -3.64 -15.75
C THR A 40 56.99 -2.19 -15.86
N LYS A 41 56.07 -1.21 -15.82
CA LYS A 41 56.36 0.21 -16.10
C LYS A 41 55.91 1.20 -15.04
N ALA A 42 55.25 0.76 -13.97
CA ALA A 42 54.65 1.66 -12.98
C ALA A 42 55.62 2.71 -12.41
N ASP A 43 56.85 2.32 -12.06
CA ASP A 43 57.84 3.23 -11.48
C ASP A 43 58.51 4.15 -12.51
N GLU A 44 58.90 3.60 -13.67
CA GLU A 44 59.53 4.35 -14.76
C GLU A 44 58.60 5.46 -15.27
N GLU A 45 57.32 5.16 -15.46
CA GLU A 45 56.32 6.06 -16.05
C GLU A 45 55.40 6.72 -15.02
N LYS A 46 55.64 6.50 -13.72
CA LYS A 46 54.86 7.06 -12.60
C LYS A 46 53.35 6.76 -12.71
N LEU A 47 53.00 5.53 -13.08
CA LEU A 47 51.63 5.10 -13.34
C LEU A 47 50.86 4.88 -12.03
N ASN A 48 49.56 5.16 -12.06
CA ASN A 48 48.62 4.82 -10.99
C ASN A 48 47.64 3.76 -11.54
N PRO A 49 47.19 2.78 -10.74
CA PRO A 49 46.32 1.70 -11.18
C PRO A 49 44.83 2.04 -11.09
N HIS A 50 44.47 3.12 -10.38
CA HIS A 50 43.10 3.50 -10.07
C HIS A 50 43.02 5.04 -9.87
N PRO A 51 41.88 5.71 -10.20
CA PRO A 51 41.74 7.16 -10.02
C PRO A 51 41.85 7.62 -8.55
N GLU A 52 41.40 6.78 -7.62
CA GLU A 52 41.40 7.09 -6.18
C GLU A 52 42.70 6.69 -5.47
N ILE A 53 43.65 6.06 -6.18
CA ILE A 53 44.94 5.64 -5.61
C ILE A 53 46.07 6.42 -6.29
N ASP A 54 46.71 7.32 -5.53
CA ASP A 54 47.96 7.94 -5.94
C ASP A 54 49.16 7.29 -5.25
N LEU A 55 49.79 6.34 -5.95
CA LEU A 55 50.96 5.61 -5.44
C LEU A 55 52.18 6.52 -5.23
N GLY A 56 52.26 7.65 -5.93
CA GLY A 56 53.34 8.62 -5.75
C GLY A 56 53.22 9.41 -4.45
N HIS A 57 51.98 9.71 -4.04
CA HIS A 57 51.71 10.29 -2.73
C HIS A 57 51.93 9.25 -1.62
N LEU A 58 51.40 8.04 -1.79
CA LEU A 58 51.51 6.96 -0.80
C LEU A 58 52.97 6.59 -0.51
N GLY A 59 53.85 6.56 -1.52
CA GLY A 59 55.28 6.27 -1.33
C GLY A 59 56.04 7.26 -0.44
N LYS A 60 55.46 8.43 -0.13
CA LYS A 60 56.04 9.41 0.82
C LYS A 60 55.69 9.11 2.28
N GLN A 61 54.74 8.20 2.51
CA GLN A 61 54.35 7.83 3.85
C GLN A 61 55.36 6.86 4.49
N PRO A 62 55.57 6.93 5.83
CA PRO A 62 56.54 6.08 6.51
C PRO A 62 56.33 4.58 6.29
N VAL A 63 55.07 4.13 6.19
CA VAL A 63 54.70 2.72 6.02
C VAL A 63 55.04 2.16 4.63
N PHE A 64 55.25 3.04 3.64
CA PHE A 64 55.55 2.71 2.25
C PHE A 64 56.94 3.20 1.79
N ALA A 65 57.73 3.78 2.70
CA ALA A 65 59.01 4.39 2.37
C ALA A 65 59.98 3.37 1.76
N GLY A 66 60.56 3.73 0.60
CA GLY A 66 61.53 2.90 -0.12
C GLY A 66 60.92 1.76 -0.96
N LEU A 67 59.60 1.62 -1.01
CA LEU A 67 58.91 0.64 -1.87
C LEU A 67 58.63 1.22 -3.26
N SER A 68 58.71 0.37 -4.28
CA SER A 68 58.26 0.68 -5.64
C SER A 68 56.73 0.77 -5.71
N ARG A 69 56.17 1.42 -6.74
CA ARG A 69 54.71 1.57 -6.92
C ARG A 69 53.99 0.22 -6.94
N VAL A 70 54.58 -0.79 -7.56
CA VAL A 70 54.03 -2.16 -7.57
C VAL A 70 54.08 -2.79 -6.17
N GLU A 71 55.15 -2.55 -5.41
CA GLU A 71 55.29 -3.06 -4.04
C GLU A 71 54.34 -2.37 -3.06
N ILE A 72 54.09 -1.08 -3.23
CA ILE A 72 53.08 -0.33 -2.46
C ILE A 72 51.70 -0.96 -2.68
N LEU A 73 51.30 -1.14 -3.94
CA LEU A 73 50.01 -1.77 -4.27
C LEU A 73 49.94 -3.21 -3.73
N ARG A 74 51.00 -4.00 -3.89
CA ARG A 74 51.06 -5.37 -3.36
C ARG A 74 50.91 -5.39 -1.84
N LYS A 75 51.55 -4.46 -1.13
CA LYS A 75 51.47 -4.36 0.33
C LYS A 75 50.06 -4.03 0.80
N ILE A 76 49.37 -3.09 0.14
CA ILE A 76 47.96 -2.78 0.41
C ILE A 76 47.09 -4.04 0.18
N LEU A 77 47.32 -4.77 -0.91
CA LEU A 77 46.53 -5.97 -1.22
C LEU A 77 46.69 -7.13 -0.22
N HIS A 78 47.75 -7.15 0.61
CA HIS A 78 48.03 -8.24 1.56
C HIS A 78 47.84 -7.83 3.04
N ASP A 79 47.39 -6.60 3.30
CA ASP A 79 47.23 -6.06 4.66
C ASP A 79 45.85 -5.43 4.83
N GLU A 80 44.96 -6.12 5.54
CA GLU A 80 43.58 -5.67 5.78
C GLU A 80 43.48 -4.32 6.48
N GLN A 81 44.46 -3.95 7.33
CA GLN A 81 44.46 -2.65 8.00
C GLN A 81 44.78 -1.54 7.00
N LEU A 82 45.70 -1.78 6.06
CA LEU A 82 45.99 -0.84 4.98
C LEU A 82 44.83 -0.72 3.99
N GLN A 83 44.08 -1.79 3.72
CA GLN A 83 42.87 -1.71 2.89
C GLN A 83 41.78 -0.85 3.52
N LYS A 84 41.64 -0.90 4.86
CA LYS A 84 40.71 -0.02 5.59
C LYS A 84 41.18 1.43 5.63
N ALA A 85 42.49 1.66 5.69
CA ALA A 85 43.08 3.01 5.73
C ALA A 85 43.05 3.70 4.36
N TYR A 86 43.06 2.92 3.27
CA TYR A 86 43.03 3.41 1.88
C TYR A 86 41.90 2.74 1.09
N PRO A 87 40.63 2.97 1.44
CA PRO A 87 39.52 2.35 0.74
C PRO A 87 39.44 2.90 -0.70
N VAL A 88 39.13 2.01 -1.64
CA VAL A 88 38.71 2.36 -3.00
C VAL A 88 37.26 1.94 -3.18
N SER A 89 36.49 2.76 -3.90
CA SER A 89 35.13 2.44 -4.29
C SER A 89 35.15 1.16 -5.14
N GLU A 90 34.52 0.07 -4.68
CA GLU A 90 34.25 -1.06 -5.58
C GLU A 90 33.39 -0.56 -6.75
N PRO A 91 33.51 -1.13 -7.97
CA PRO A 91 32.61 -0.78 -9.04
C PRO A 91 31.19 -1.07 -8.56
N ASN A 92 30.35 -0.03 -8.45
CA ASN A 92 28.92 -0.17 -8.19
C ASN A 92 28.31 -0.84 -9.43
N ASP A 93 28.44 -2.16 -9.51
CA ASP A 93 27.80 -3.03 -10.51
C ASP A 93 26.31 -3.24 -10.18
N VAL A 94 25.82 -2.63 -9.09
CA VAL A 94 24.47 -2.78 -8.55
C VAL A 94 23.70 -1.48 -8.68
N TYR A 95 22.68 -1.47 -9.53
CA TYR A 95 21.76 -0.35 -9.71
C TYR A 95 20.47 -0.61 -8.93
N ARG A 96 19.96 0.40 -8.23
CA ARG A 96 18.66 0.36 -7.56
C ARG A 96 17.60 0.90 -8.51
N ILE A 97 16.64 0.07 -8.88
CA ILE A 97 15.45 0.50 -9.62
C ILE A 97 14.33 0.73 -8.60
N ASN A 98 13.74 1.93 -8.60
CA ASN A 98 12.57 2.36 -7.80
C ASN A 98 12.67 2.26 -6.26
N GLY A 99 13.87 2.16 -5.68
CA GLY A 99 14.06 2.07 -4.23
C GLY A 99 13.60 0.72 -3.66
N LEU A 100 14.51 0.00 -3.00
CA LEU A 100 14.23 -1.36 -2.48
C LEU A 100 13.24 -1.40 -1.31
N ASP A 101 12.91 -0.25 -0.72
CA ASP A 101 12.03 -0.17 0.45
C ASP A 101 10.54 -0.37 0.06
N ALA A 102 10.25 -0.38 -1.25
CA ALA A 102 8.94 -0.73 -1.80
C ALA A 102 8.91 -2.18 -2.28
N ILE A 103 8.56 -3.11 -1.39
CA ILE A 103 8.24 -4.50 -1.77
C ILE A 103 6.80 -4.52 -2.28
N PRO A 104 6.53 -4.92 -3.54
CA PRO A 104 5.16 -5.12 -4.02
C PRO A 104 4.49 -6.27 -3.25
N HIS A 105 3.19 -6.18 -2.99
CA HIS A 105 2.38 -7.24 -2.36
C HIS A 105 1.45 -7.89 -3.38
N PRO A 106 0.96 -9.14 -3.16
CA PRO A 106 0.45 -9.94 -4.25
C PRO A 106 -0.88 -9.37 -4.70
N SER A 107 -0.98 -9.12 -6.00
CA SER A 107 -2.10 -8.54 -6.76
C SER A 107 -3.28 -7.97 -5.97
N GLY A 108 -3.46 -6.65 -6.08
CA GLY A 108 -4.62 -5.96 -5.50
C GLY A 108 -4.49 -5.69 -4.00
N LEU A 109 -3.67 -6.46 -3.28
CA LEU A 109 -3.39 -6.25 -1.86
C LEU A 109 -2.30 -5.17 -1.63
N THR A 110 -2.58 -3.92 -1.99
CA THR A 110 -1.63 -2.79 -1.93
C THR A 110 -1.22 -2.37 -0.50
N ALA A 111 -0.04 -2.78 -0.03
CA ALA A 111 0.72 -1.98 0.94
C ALA A 111 2.01 -1.47 0.26
N SER A 112 2.00 -0.23 -0.22
CA SER A 112 3.24 0.53 -0.37
C SER A 112 3.44 1.37 0.88
N GLU A 113 4.69 1.41 1.38
CA GLU A 113 5.24 2.17 2.52
C GLU A 113 5.19 1.46 3.88
N ASP A 114 6.35 0.92 4.27
CA ASP A 114 6.80 0.46 5.59
C ASP A 114 6.50 -1.00 6.04
N ASP A 115 7.59 -1.76 6.15
CA ASP A 115 7.78 -3.01 6.93
C ASP A 115 7.51 -2.81 8.46
N ASN A 116 7.01 -1.63 8.85
CA ASN A 116 6.65 -1.22 10.22
C ASN A 116 5.15 -1.02 10.43
N ARG A 117 4.29 -1.28 9.44
CA ARG A 117 2.83 -1.12 9.59
C ARG A 117 2.28 -2.01 10.69
N VAL A 118 1.44 -1.44 11.53
CA VAL A 118 0.82 -2.17 12.64
C VAL A 118 -0.47 -2.84 12.17
N ASP A 119 -0.49 -4.18 12.16
CA ASP A 119 -1.76 -4.91 12.02
C ASP A 119 -2.40 -5.10 13.40
N LEU A 120 -3.42 -4.30 13.70
CA LEU A 120 -4.15 -4.39 14.96
C LEU A 120 -5.00 -5.65 15.09
N PHE A 121 -5.31 -6.34 13.99
CA PHE A 121 -6.09 -7.58 14.00
C PHE A 121 -5.21 -8.82 14.26
N ASP A 122 -3.90 -8.71 14.08
CA ASP A 122 -2.94 -9.74 14.45
C ASP A 122 -2.59 -9.65 15.95
N GLU A 123 -3.21 -10.53 16.77
CA GLU A 123 -2.91 -10.61 18.20
C GLU A 123 -1.46 -11.03 18.51
N ALA A 124 -0.74 -11.59 17.53
CA ALA A 124 0.65 -12.00 17.65
C ALA A 124 1.64 -10.91 17.18
N PHE A 125 1.16 -9.72 16.77
CA PHE A 125 2.00 -8.63 16.30
C PHE A 125 3.08 -8.29 17.35
N PRO A 126 4.38 -8.49 17.03
CA PRO A 126 5.45 -8.36 18.01
C PRO A 126 5.75 -6.87 18.28
N LEU A 127 5.40 -6.40 19.48
CA LEU A 127 5.92 -5.13 20.01
C LEU A 127 7.23 -5.41 20.75
N SER A 128 8.28 -4.63 20.47
CA SER A 128 9.53 -4.77 21.22
C SER A 128 9.34 -4.31 22.68
N ASN A 129 10.10 -4.89 23.62
CA ASN A 129 10.02 -4.50 25.03
C ASN A 129 10.42 -3.03 25.27
N GLU A 130 11.23 -2.43 24.38
CA GLU A 130 11.64 -1.03 24.44
C GLU A 130 10.54 -0.06 23.97
N ASP A 131 9.49 -0.57 23.34
CA ASP A 131 8.34 0.20 22.87
C ASP A 131 7.19 0.23 23.90
N VAL A 132 7.32 -0.49 25.02
CA VAL A 132 6.29 -0.60 26.06
C VAL A 132 6.62 0.32 27.24
N LEU A 133 5.71 1.24 27.57
CA LEU A 133 5.79 2.04 28.80
C LEU A 133 5.88 1.10 30.02
N PRO A 134 6.95 1.16 30.84
CA PRO A 134 7.07 0.30 32.02
C PRO A 134 5.87 0.48 32.96
N PRO A 135 5.35 -0.57 33.62
CA PRO A 135 4.21 -0.43 34.54
C PRO A 135 4.57 0.41 35.78
N ILE A 136 3.56 0.88 36.51
CA ILE A 136 3.77 1.53 37.82
C ILE A 136 4.05 0.42 38.84
N GLU A 137 5.24 0.44 39.44
CA GLU A 137 5.62 -0.48 40.52
C GLU A 137 5.39 0.18 41.89
N GLN A 138 4.90 -0.60 42.88
CA GLN A 138 4.63 -0.11 44.24
C GLN A 138 5.81 -0.36 45.19
N ASP A 139 7.03 -0.15 44.70
CA ASP A 139 8.23 -0.37 45.50
C ASP A 139 8.38 0.78 46.51
N LEU A 140 8.23 0.46 47.79
CA LEU A 140 8.45 1.42 48.87
C LEU A 140 9.95 1.60 49.11
N VAL A 141 10.48 2.74 48.71
CA VAL A 141 11.85 3.16 49.03
C VAL A 141 11.82 3.82 50.41
N GLN A 142 12.67 3.35 51.32
CA GLN A 142 12.75 3.89 52.67
C GLN A 142 13.34 5.30 52.65
N ILE A 143 12.57 6.28 53.16
CA ILE A 143 13.01 7.67 53.34
C ILE A 143 13.43 7.87 54.80
N ASP A 144 14.74 7.93 55.04
CA ASP A 144 15.32 8.02 56.39
C ASP A 144 15.38 9.46 56.90
N ILE A 145 14.49 9.80 57.84
CA ILE A 145 14.38 11.12 58.45
C ILE A 145 14.96 11.10 59.87
N ARG A 146 15.85 12.06 60.18
CA ARG A 146 16.47 12.21 61.51
C ARG A 146 15.41 12.52 62.58
N SER A 147 15.43 11.79 63.68
CA SER A 147 14.43 11.93 64.77
C SER A 147 14.55 13.25 65.54
N ASP A 148 15.72 13.88 65.53
CA ASP A 148 16.06 15.15 66.19
C ASP A 148 15.94 16.38 65.25
N ALA A 149 15.52 16.19 63.99
CA ALA A 149 15.20 17.31 63.10
C ALA A 149 13.98 18.08 63.64
N SER A 150 14.07 19.40 63.70
CA SER A 150 12.97 20.27 64.15
C SER A 150 11.98 20.56 63.01
N LEU A 151 12.48 20.60 61.77
CA LEU A 151 11.72 20.85 60.56
C LEU A 151 12.19 19.89 59.45
N VAL A 152 11.26 19.38 58.66
CA VAL A 152 11.55 18.59 57.46
C VAL A 152 11.02 19.33 56.24
N SER A 153 11.86 19.52 55.24
CA SER A 153 11.47 20.08 53.95
C SER A 153 11.49 19.00 52.88
N PHE A 154 10.47 18.95 52.05
CA PHE A 154 10.37 18.01 50.93
C PHE A 154 10.39 18.76 49.60
N ASP A 155 11.15 18.26 48.63
CA ASP A 155 10.91 18.63 47.24
C ASP A 155 9.54 18.10 46.78
N VAL A 156 8.93 18.77 45.79
CA VAL A 156 7.63 18.37 45.26
C VAL A 156 7.74 17.36 44.12
N TRP A 157 8.63 17.57 43.15
CA TRP A 157 8.63 16.83 41.90
C TRP A 157 9.56 15.62 41.99
N ASP A 158 9.13 14.47 41.47
CA ASP A 158 9.89 13.21 41.57
C ASP A 158 10.21 12.78 43.02
N THR A 159 9.60 13.44 44.00
CA THR A 159 9.71 13.18 45.44
C THR A 159 8.33 12.99 46.06
N LEU A 160 7.49 14.03 46.11
CA LEU A 160 6.10 13.92 46.61
C LEU A 160 5.14 13.50 45.49
N LEU A 161 5.32 14.06 44.29
CA LEU A 161 4.48 13.84 43.13
C LEU A 161 5.29 13.31 41.96
N ARG A 162 4.76 12.30 41.27
CA ARG A 162 5.26 11.79 39.99
C ARG A 162 4.45 12.36 38.85
N ARG A 163 5.08 12.52 37.69
CA ARG A 163 4.39 12.81 36.42
C ARG A 163 4.28 11.55 35.58
N ASP A 164 3.12 11.33 34.98
CA ASP A 164 2.92 10.27 33.99
C ASP A 164 3.18 10.77 32.55
N CYS A 165 3.99 11.83 32.42
CA CYS A 165 4.44 12.41 31.17
C CYS A 165 5.82 13.06 31.37
N HIS A 166 6.51 13.40 30.29
CA HIS A 166 7.69 14.24 30.35
C HIS A 166 7.30 15.67 30.77
N PRO A 167 8.09 16.40 31.58
CA PRO A 167 7.73 17.77 32.01
C PRO A 167 7.48 18.75 30.85
N ASP A 168 8.24 18.65 29.75
CA ASP A 168 7.99 19.48 28.56
C ASP A 168 6.74 19.06 27.77
N GLU A 169 6.13 17.89 28.02
CA GLU A 169 4.84 17.55 27.41
C GLU A 169 3.71 18.41 27.99
N ILE A 170 3.81 18.90 29.22
CA ILE A 170 2.87 19.91 29.76
C ILE A 170 2.98 21.21 28.95
N LYS A 171 4.21 21.55 28.55
CA LYS A 171 4.45 22.70 27.67
C LYS A 171 3.85 22.48 26.28
N LEU A 172 3.98 21.27 25.75
CA LEU A 172 3.36 20.84 24.50
C LEU A 172 1.83 20.91 24.58
N GLN A 173 1.23 20.43 25.66
CA GLN A 173 -0.23 20.54 25.88
C GLN A 173 -0.69 21.99 25.78
N SER A 174 0.05 22.94 26.37
CA SER A 174 -0.25 24.37 26.27
C SER A 174 0.07 24.97 24.90
N ALA A 175 1.10 24.51 24.20
CA ALA A 175 1.35 24.91 22.81
C ALA A 175 0.19 24.47 21.90
N ARG A 176 -0.33 23.26 22.09
CA ARG A 176 -1.53 22.75 21.43
C ARG A 176 -2.77 23.59 21.81
N ALA A 177 -2.96 23.91 23.09
CA ALA A 177 -4.10 24.74 23.50
C ALA A 177 -4.04 26.14 22.86
N LEU A 178 -2.86 26.77 22.82
CA LEU A 178 -2.68 28.05 22.14
C LEU A 178 -2.93 27.93 20.63
N TYR A 179 -2.43 26.87 20.00
CA TYR A 179 -2.69 26.57 18.59
C TYR A 179 -4.19 26.48 18.29
N LEU A 180 -4.96 25.80 19.15
CA LEU A 180 -6.39 25.61 18.95
C LEU A 180 -7.20 26.88 19.25
N LEU A 181 -6.87 27.62 20.31
CA LEU A 181 -7.66 28.77 20.77
C LEU A 181 -7.29 30.08 20.04
N ALA A 182 -6.07 30.21 19.54
CA ALA A 182 -5.58 31.45 18.93
C ALA A 182 -5.29 31.32 17.43
N PHE A 183 -5.64 30.22 16.76
CA PHE A 183 -5.29 29.95 15.35
C PHE A 183 -5.48 31.15 14.40
N PRO A 184 -6.62 31.88 14.40
CA PRO A 184 -6.82 33.02 13.50
C PRO A 184 -5.93 34.23 13.82
N TYR A 185 -5.39 34.30 15.03
CA TYR A 185 -4.58 35.40 15.55
C TYR A 185 -3.08 35.08 15.58
N LEU A 186 -2.67 33.84 15.29
CA LEU A 186 -1.27 33.46 15.20
C LEU A 186 -0.64 33.97 13.91
N LEU A 187 0.61 34.43 13.98
CA LEU A 187 1.40 34.63 12.76
C LEU A 187 1.54 33.30 12.00
N PRO A 188 1.55 33.29 10.66
CA PRO A 188 1.58 32.04 9.88
C PRO A 188 2.68 31.06 10.27
N VAL A 189 3.88 31.56 10.64
CA VAL A 189 5.01 30.72 11.08
C VAL A 189 4.73 29.97 12.39
N PHE A 190 3.82 30.46 13.23
CA PHE A 190 3.43 29.84 14.50
C PHE A 190 2.14 29.02 14.40
N GLN A 191 1.61 28.79 13.19
CA GLN A 191 0.50 27.83 12.96
C GLN A 191 1.02 26.38 12.91
N ASP A 192 1.94 26.05 13.81
CA ASP A 192 2.52 24.72 14.01
C ASP A 192 2.83 24.54 15.50
N VAL A 193 2.38 23.42 16.07
CA VAL A 193 2.48 23.15 17.51
C VAL A 193 3.94 23.01 17.97
N ARG A 194 4.83 22.43 17.15
CA ARG A 194 6.27 22.29 17.48
C ARG A 194 6.95 23.65 17.49
N ILE A 195 6.63 24.51 16.53
CA ILE A 195 7.17 25.88 16.49
C ILE A 195 6.66 26.69 17.69
N LEU A 196 5.38 26.54 18.07
CA LEU A 196 4.82 27.16 19.27
C LEU A 196 5.49 26.69 20.55
N LEU A 197 5.82 25.40 20.65
CA LEU A 197 6.56 24.85 21.78
C LEU A 197 7.97 25.47 21.89
N GLU A 198 8.67 25.64 20.78
CA GLU A 198 9.99 26.30 20.79
C GLU A 198 9.86 27.79 21.14
N ALA A 199 8.85 28.47 20.60
CA ALA A 199 8.51 29.83 20.97
C ALA A 199 8.23 29.99 22.48
N ARG A 200 7.54 29.02 23.09
CA ARG A 200 7.31 28.98 24.53
C ARG A 200 8.64 28.94 25.28
N ARG A 201 9.54 28.02 24.92
CA ARG A 201 10.87 27.89 25.56
C ARG A 201 11.72 29.16 25.46
N VAL A 202 11.72 29.83 24.31
CA VAL A 202 12.40 31.12 24.13
C VAL A 202 11.82 32.18 25.07
N SER A 203 10.50 32.19 25.25
CA SER A 203 9.81 33.14 26.12
C SER A 203 10.09 32.89 27.60
N GLU A 204 10.17 31.62 28.01
CA GLU A 204 10.61 31.20 29.35
C GLU A 204 12.02 31.73 29.65
N ASN A 205 12.99 31.44 28.78
CA ASN A 205 14.39 31.89 28.95
C ASN A 205 14.52 33.42 29.02
N ARG A 206 13.73 34.17 28.23
CA ARG A 206 13.73 35.64 28.24
C ARG A 206 13.00 36.26 29.44
N SER A 207 12.28 35.45 30.21
CA SER A 207 11.54 35.89 31.39
C SER A 207 12.31 35.74 32.69
N ALA A 208 13.44 35.05 32.67
CA ALA A 208 14.31 34.94 33.83
C ALA A 208 14.96 36.30 34.16
N PRO A 209 14.83 36.81 35.40
CA PRO A 209 15.40 38.10 35.78
C PRO A 209 16.91 38.04 36.06
N ASN A 210 17.49 36.85 36.11
CA ASN A 210 18.87 36.56 36.48
C ASN A 210 19.40 35.33 35.73
N ASP A 211 20.72 35.10 35.79
CA ASP A 211 21.39 33.97 35.13
C ASP A 211 21.07 32.58 35.74
N GLU A 212 20.14 32.52 36.70
CA GLU A 212 19.65 31.26 37.28
C GLU A 212 18.56 30.60 36.43
N PHE A 213 18.11 31.27 35.35
CA PHE A 213 17.09 30.78 34.41
C PHE A 213 15.72 30.46 35.05
N GLU A 214 15.43 31.02 36.22
CA GLU A 214 14.16 30.88 36.93
C GLU A 214 13.14 31.92 36.49
N TYR A 215 11.88 31.52 36.25
CA TYR A 215 10.86 32.42 35.69
C TYR A 215 9.48 32.20 36.33
N ARG A 216 8.60 33.20 36.18
CA ARG A 216 7.18 33.08 36.51
C ARG A 216 6.37 32.78 35.26
N PHE A 217 5.41 31.87 35.35
CA PHE A 217 4.56 31.49 34.20
C PHE A 217 3.90 32.70 33.53
N ASP A 218 3.32 33.61 34.31
CA ASP A 218 2.59 34.77 33.79
C ASP A 218 3.49 35.71 32.96
N ASP A 219 4.74 35.90 33.39
CA ASP A 219 5.72 36.72 32.68
C ASP A 219 6.15 36.07 31.35
N ALA A 220 6.31 34.74 31.35
CA ALA A 220 6.62 33.96 30.16
C ALA A 220 5.45 33.93 29.18
N LEU A 221 4.22 33.76 29.67
CA LEU A 221 2.99 33.74 28.88
C LEU A 221 2.78 35.07 28.14
N GLN A 222 2.96 36.21 28.82
CA GLN A 222 2.83 37.52 28.18
C GLN A 222 3.84 37.70 27.04
N ARG A 223 5.11 37.32 27.25
CA ARG A 223 6.13 37.37 26.19
C ARG A 223 5.84 36.41 25.05
N TRP A 224 5.31 35.23 25.37
CA TRP A 224 4.98 34.21 24.38
C TRP A 224 3.84 34.65 23.47
N LEU A 225 2.77 35.21 24.04
CA LEU A 225 1.66 35.78 23.26
C LEU A 225 2.13 36.98 22.43
N ALA A 226 2.96 37.87 22.99
CA ALA A 226 3.49 39.02 22.26
C ALA A 226 4.39 38.62 21.08
N MET A 227 5.05 37.46 21.16
CA MET A 227 5.92 36.95 20.09
C MET A 227 5.14 36.21 19.00
N THR A 228 4.02 35.56 19.34
CA THR A 228 3.33 34.61 18.45
C THR A 228 2.11 35.18 17.75
N LEU A 229 1.43 36.15 18.38
CA LEU A 229 0.22 36.76 17.84
C LEU A 229 0.53 37.84 16.79
N VAL A 230 -0.42 38.06 15.87
CA VAL A 230 -0.34 39.13 14.88
C VAL A 230 -0.34 40.51 15.57
N PRO A 231 0.48 41.47 15.09
CA PRO A 231 0.45 42.84 15.60
C PRO A 231 -0.95 43.45 15.45
N GLY A 232 -1.48 44.03 16.54
CA GLY A 232 -2.81 44.63 16.56
C GLY A 232 -3.96 43.68 16.97
N THR A 233 -3.65 42.46 17.44
CA THR A 233 -4.66 41.57 18.05
C THR A 233 -5.45 42.32 19.14
N PRO A 234 -6.80 42.25 19.17
CA PRO A 234 -7.62 42.98 20.15
C PRO A 234 -7.24 42.65 21.59
N ARG A 235 -7.21 43.68 22.45
CA ARG A 235 -6.82 43.53 23.85
C ARG A 235 -7.68 42.53 24.62
N GLU A 236 -8.99 42.52 24.35
CA GLU A 236 -9.95 41.60 24.95
C GLU A 236 -9.60 40.13 24.65
N VAL A 237 -9.24 39.84 23.39
CA VAL A 237 -8.78 38.50 22.97
C VAL A 237 -7.51 38.08 23.71
N VAL A 238 -6.54 38.99 23.88
CA VAL A 238 -5.31 38.71 24.62
C VAL A 238 -5.60 38.44 26.10
N GLU A 239 -6.48 39.22 26.73
CA GLU A 239 -6.87 39.03 28.13
C GLU A 239 -7.61 37.69 28.34
N GLU A 240 -8.49 37.30 27.41
CA GLU A 240 -9.16 36.00 27.41
C GLU A 240 -8.17 34.83 27.25
N LEU A 241 -7.21 34.97 26.32
CA LEU A 241 -6.16 33.96 26.11
C LEU A 241 -5.27 33.80 27.35
N ILE A 242 -4.91 34.89 28.03
CA ILE A 242 -4.12 34.81 29.27
C ILE A 242 -4.86 33.99 30.33
N LEU A 243 -6.16 34.25 30.53
CA LEU A 243 -6.97 33.51 31.49
C LEU A 243 -7.11 32.04 31.09
N ALA A 244 -7.44 31.78 29.83
CA ALA A 244 -7.61 30.42 29.31
C ALA A 244 -6.32 29.59 29.43
N MET A 245 -5.18 30.17 29.05
CA MET A 245 -3.88 29.49 29.11
C MET A 245 -3.43 29.25 30.55
N ARG A 246 -3.69 30.17 31.48
CA ARG A 246 -3.41 29.96 32.92
C ARG A 246 -4.26 28.82 33.48
N THR A 247 -5.55 28.79 33.16
CA THR A 247 -6.44 27.69 33.59
C THR A 247 -5.99 26.36 32.98
N HIS A 248 -5.62 26.37 31.69
CA HIS A 248 -5.13 25.18 30.99
C HIS A 248 -3.85 24.62 31.65
N GLU A 249 -2.84 25.45 31.93
CA GLU A 249 -1.58 25.04 32.56
C GLU A 249 -1.81 24.38 33.94
N ILE A 250 -2.64 25.00 34.78
CA ILE A 250 -3.01 24.49 36.11
C ILE A 250 -3.69 23.12 36.01
N LEU A 251 -4.63 22.98 35.05
CA LEU A 251 -5.34 21.72 34.83
C LEU A 251 -4.40 20.63 34.30
N SER A 252 -3.51 20.98 33.37
CA SER A 252 -2.51 20.07 32.80
C SER A 252 -1.56 19.52 33.87
N GLU A 253 -0.99 20.37 34.73
CA GLU A 253 -0.16 19.92 35.86
C GLU A 253 -0.96 19.05 36.85
N THR A 254 -2.22 19.42 37.12
CA THR A 254 -3.06 18.63 38.04
C THR A 254 -3.38 17.24 37.50
N ARG A 255 -3.72 17.13 36.21
CA ARG A 255 -4.12 15.87 35.56
C ARG A 255 -2.96 14.95 35.20
N SER A 256 -1.76 15.49 35.07
CA SER A 256 -0.56 14.73 34.66
C SER A 256 0.21 14.16 35.85
N THR A 257 -0.28 14.36 37.08
CA THR A 257 0.45 14.04 38.31
C THR A 257 -0.27 13.01 39.17
N ARG A 258 0.51 12.25 39.93
CA ARG A 258 0.03 11.29 40.94
C ARG A 258 0.93 11.32 42.19
N PRO A 259 0.43 10.91 43.37
CA PRO A 259 1.26 10.81 44.56
C PRO A 259 2.30 9.70 44.45
N ASP A 260 3.49 9.94 45.01
CA ASP A 260 4.49 8.90 45.22
C ASP A 260 4.14 8.03 46.44
N ALA A 261 4.18 6.71 46.27
CA ALA A 261 3.76 5.77 47.32
C ALA A 261 4.67 5.81 48.56
N SER A 262 5.98 6.00 48.36
CA SER A 262 6.96 6.09 49.45
C SER A 262 6.75 7.38 50.23
N ALA A 263 6.57 8.50 49.53
CA ALA A 263 6.30 9.78 50.15
C ALA A 263 5.00 9.78 50.96
N VAL A 264 3.92 9.20 50.44
CA VAL A 264 2.65 9.07 51.18
C VAL A 264 2.85 8.26 52.47
N SER A 265 3.57 7.15 52.40
CA SER A 265 3.88 6.32 53.57
C SER A 265 4.72 7.07 54.62
N THR A 266 5.74 7.80 54.17
CA THR A 266 6.60 8.61 55.04
C THR A 266 5.82 9.75 55.70
N LEU A 267 5.00 10.50 54.95
CA LEU A 267 4.20 11.58 55.51
C LEU A 267 3.18 11.09 56.55
N ALA A 268 2.59 9.91 56.34
CA ALA A 268 1.64 9.32 57.28
C ALA A 268 2.27 8.96 58.64
N SER A 269 3.58 8.73 58.69
CA SER A 269 4.32 8.34 59.90
C SER A 269 5.19 9.46 60.48
N LEU A 270 5.24 10.62 59.81
CA LEU A 270 6.09 11.75 60.18
C LEU A 270 5.62 12.42 61.48
N LYS A 271 6.54 12.69 62.40
CA LYS A 271 6.26 13.36 63.69
C LYS A 271 6.73 14.82 63.72
N GLN A 272 7.69 15.15 62.87
CA GLN A 272 8.27 16.47 62.71
C GLN A 272 7.32 17.39 61.94
N THR A 273 7.51 18.70 62.07
CA THR A 273 6.80 19.67 61.22
C THR A 273 7.33 19.57 59.80
N ALA A 274 6.45 19.50 58.80
CA ALA A 274 6.83 19.44 57.39
C ALA A 274 6.51 20.72 56.63
N VAL A 275 7.40 21.09 55.71
CA VAL A 275 7.20 22.11 54.67
C VAL A 275 7.57 21.52 53.31
N PHE A 276 7.11 22.14 52.21
CA PHE A 276 7.58 21.80 50.87
C PHE A 276 8.35 22.96 50.25
N ALA A 277 9.34 22.63 49.42
CA ALA A 277 10.25 23.58 48.78
C ALA A 277 10.53 23.15 47.35
N SER A 278 10.20 23.96 46.35
CA SER A 278 10.34 23.55 44.94
C SER A 278 10.83 24.68 44.03
N ASP A 279 11.81 24.37 43.18
CA ASP A 279 12.22 25.22 42.07
C ASP A 279 11.21 25.04 40.92
N PHE A 280 10.16 25.86 40.92
CA PHE A 280 9.02 25.72 40.03
C PHE A 280 8.41 27.06 39.63
N TYR A 281 7.98 27.15 38.38
CA TYR A 281 7.52 28.38 37.72
C TYR A 281 6.09 28.84 38.10
N LEU A 282 5.38 28.08 38.94
CA LEU A 282 4.08 28.43 39.53
C LEU A 282 4.16 28.55 41.06
N PRO A 283 3.37 29.46 41.67
CA PRO A 283 3.54 29.86 43.08
C PRO A 283 3.24 28.74 44.08
N SER A 284 3.75 28.88 45.30
CA SER A 284 3.52 27.91 46.39
C SER A 284 2.03 27.69 46.69
N THR A 285 1.19 28.71 46.47
CA THR A 285 -0.27 28.60 46.60
C THR A 285 -0.89 27.61 45.62
N PHE A 286 -0.35 27.48 44.41
CA PHE A 286 -0.75 26.45 43.45
C PHE A 286 -0.26 25.07 43.87
N LEU A 287 1.02 24.94 44.23
CA LEU A 287 1.59 23.67 44.70
C LEU A 287 0.84 23.12 45.92
N LYS A 288 0.42 24.00 46.85
CA LYS A 288 -0.43 23.61 47.99
C LYS A 288 -1.78 23.06 47.54
N LYS A 289 -2.42 23.69 46.56
CA LYS A 289 -3.68 23.20 45.98
C LYS A 289 -3.49 21.87 45.27
N LEU A 290 -2.39 21.69 44.55
CA LEU A 290 -2.04 20.43 43.89
C LEU A 290 -1.81 19.30 44.90
N LEU A 291 -1.06 19.56 45.97
CA LEU A 291 -0.85 18.58 47.05
C LEU A 291 -2.16 18.28 47.80
N ASN A 292 -3.05 19.26 47.98
CA ASN A 292 -4.38 19.04 48.56
C ASN A 292 -5.25 18.15 47.64
N HIS A 293 -5.19 18.34 46.32
CA HIS A 293 -5.90 17.51 45.35
C HIS A 293 -5.51 16.02 45.49
N HIS A 294 -4.22 15.76 45.70
CA HIS A 294 -3.67 14.42 45.94
C HIS A 294 -3.72 13.96 47.40
N GLY A 295 -4.44 14.69 48.27
CA GLY A 295 -4.65 14.29 49.67
C GLY A 295 -3.45 14.49 50.60
N MET A 296 -2.31 15.04 50.15
CA MET A 296 -1.09 15.23 50.95
C MET A 296 -0.97 16.61 51.58
N GLY A 297 -1.71 17.59 51.09
CA GLY A 297 -1.49 18.99 51.47
C GLY A 297 -1.70 19.27 52.97
N HIS A 298 -2.49 18.45 53.68
CA HIS A 298 -2.68 18.57 55.13
C HIS A 298 -1.41 18.32 55.96
N ALA A 299 -0.41 17.60 55.41
CA ALA A 299 0.84 17.28 56.11
C ALA A 299 1.78 18.49 56.23
N PHE A 300 1.59 19.54 55.41
CA PHE A 300 2.53 20.65 55.32
C PHE A 300 2.02 21.91 56.02
N LEU A 301 2.85 22.53 56.84
CA LEU A 301 2.52 23.80 57.50
C LEU A 301 2.58 24.98 56.53
N GLN A 302 3.64 25.04 55.72
CA GLN A 302 3.91 26.09 54.74
C GLN A 302 4.60 25.51 53.51
N GLY A 303 4.58 26.24 52.41
CA GLY A 303 5.27 25.91 51.17
C GLY A 303 6.12 27.06 50.65
N PHE A 304 7.16 26.73 49.90
CA PHE A 304 8.08 27.67 49.26
C PHE A 304 8.24 27.30 47.79
N SER A 305 8.02 28.26 46.90
CA SER A 305 8.28 28.12 45.46
C SER A 305 9.25 29.21 45.01
N SER A 306 10.17 28.85 44.13
CA SER A 306 11.06 29.81 43.49
C SER A 306 10.32 30.91 42.72
N SER A 307 9.12 30.65 42.19
CA SER A 307 8.32 31.68 41.51
C SER A 307 7.75 32.75 42.46
N ASP A 308 7.68 32.49 43.78
CA ASP A 308 7.21 33.49 44.74
C ASP A 308 8.23 34.63 44.86
N ASP A 309 9.52 34.32 45.04
CA ASP A 309 10.57 35.29 45.39
C ASP A 309 11.87 35.23 44.54
N TYR A 310 11.93 34.39 43.49
CA TYR A 310 13.14 34.08 42.70
C TYR A 310 14.32 33.52 43.54
N LEU A 311 13.99 32.86 44.65
CA LEU A 311 14.94 32.15 45.52
C LEU A 311 14.89 30.67 45.17
N THR A 312 16.03 30.09 44.79
CA THR A 312 16.10 28.69 44.33
C THR A 312 16.79 27.80 45.36
N LYS A 313 16.50 26.49 45.33
CA LYS A 313 17.25 25.45 46.05
C LYS A 313 18.65 25.32 45.46
N ARG A 314 18.79 25.42 44.13
CA ARG A 314 20.08 25.39 43.43
C ARG A 314 21.08 26.46 43.90
N SER A 315 20.62 27.68 44.16
CA SER A 315 21.47 28.73 44.75
C SER A 315 21.62 28.60 46.27
N GLY A 316 20.81 27.74 46.89
CA GLY A 316 20.70 27.57 48.34
C GLY A 316 19.94 28.69 49.06
N ARG A 317 19.59 29.77 48.36
CA ARG A 317 18.91 30.94 48.96
C ARG A 317 17.50 30.59 49.46
N MET A 318 16.84 29.60 48.86
CA MET A 318 15.55 29.11 49.38
C MET A 318 15.69 28.49 50.76
N PHE A 319 16.78 27.75 51.03
CA PHE A 319 17.01 27.16 52.35
C PHE A 319 17.30 28.23 53.41
N ASP A 320 18.04 29.29 53.07
CA ASP A 320 18.27 30.43 53.97
C ASP A 320 16.95 31.12 54.34
N HIS A 321 16.04 31.22 53.38
CA HIS A 321 14.72 31.77 53.62
C HIS A 321 13.88 30.88 54.54
N ILE A 322 13.94 29.55 54.36
CA ILE A 322 13.24 28.57 55.21
C ILE A 322 13.78 28.64 56.64
N THR A 323 15.09 28.56 56.86
CA THR A 323 15.67 28.60 58.22
C THR A 323 15.35 29.92 58.92
N HIS A 324 15.40 31.04 58.20
CA HIS A 324 15.02 32.35 58.73
C HIS A 324 13.52 32.43 59.09
N ALA A 325 12.63 31.93 58.23
CA ALA A 325 11.18 31.95 58.46
C ALA A 325 10.76 31.14 59.71
N PHE A 326 11.49 30.08 60.04
CA PHE A 326 11.23 29.21 61.18
C PHE A 326 12.11 29.48 62.41
N GLY A 327 13.10 30.38 62.30
CA GLY A 327 14.01 30.72 63.40
C GLY A 327 14.85 29.53 63.88
N ILE A 328 15.30 28.68 62.95
CA ILE A 328 16.09 27.47 63.23
C ILE A 328 17.48 27.54 62.61
N GLU A 329 18.43 26.81 63.19
CA GLU A 329 19.77 26.63 62.60
C GLU A 329 19.74 25.56 61.48
N PRO A 330 20.65 25.63 60.48
CA PRO A 330 20.67 24.69 59.35
C PRO A 330 20.70 23.21 59.76
N GLU A 331 21.39 22.85 60.84
CA GLU A 331 21.52 21.46 61.32
C GLU A 331 20.21 20.88 61.88
N GLN A 332 19.23 21.76 62.15
CA GLN A 332 17.88 21.40 62.63
C GLN A 332 16.90 21.15 61.48
N LEU A 333 17.28 21.47 60.23
CA LEU A 333 16.52 21.19 59.02
C LEU A 333 16.99 19.88 58.41
N HIS A 334 16.03 19.03 58.03
CA HIS A 334 16.27 17.87 57.16
C HIS A 334 15.58 18.11 55.82
N HIS A 335 16.28 17.95 54.70
CA HIS A 335 15.71 18.06 53.36
C HIS A 335 15.63 16.70 52.66
N VAL A 336 14.51 16.42 51.99
CA VAL A 336 14.29 15.20 51.19
C VAL A 336 13.98 15.62 49.76
N GLY A 337 14.71 15.09 48.77
CA GLY A 337 14.48 15.39 47.36
C GLY A 337 15.22 14.44 46.41
N ASP A 338 14.96 14.53 45.11
CA ASP A 338 15.48 13.62 44.09
C ASP A 338 16.76 14.13 43.40
N ASN A 339 17.07 15.42 43.52
CA ASN A 339 18.16 16.03 42.78
C ASN A 339 19.47 16.06 43.56
N ILE A 340 20.53 15.44 43.01
CA ILE A 340 21.86 15.41 43.64
C ILE A 340 22.41 16.83 43.91
N GLU A 341 22.18 17.79 43.02
CA GLU A 341 22.71 19.13 43.19
C GLU A 341 21.84 19.97 44.13
N ALA A 342 20.55 20.12 43.79
CA ALA A 342 19.63 21.01 44.49
C ALA A 342 19.19 20.48 45.87
N ASP A 343 19.11 19.16 46.04
CA ASP A 343 18.49 18.53 47.22
C ASP A 343 19.50 17.79 48.11
N GLN A 344 20.72 17.52 47.62
CA GLN A 344 21.78 16.92 48.44
C GLN A 344 22.98 17.84 48.61
N ARG A 345 23.69 18.19 47.53
CA ARG A 345 24.96 18.94 47.62
C ARG A 345 24.80 20.34 48.18
N VAL A 346 23.87 21.13 47.64
CA VAL A 346 23.63 22.50 48.08
C VAL A 346 23.18 22.57 49.54
N PRO A 347 22.14 21.84 50.00
CA PRO A 347 21.76 21.85 51.41
C PRO A 347 22.88 21.31 52.32
N THR A 348 23.59 20.25 51.93
CA THR A 348 24.74 19.73 52.72
C THR A 348 25.83 20.79 52.89
N SER A 349 26.12 21.58 51.85
CA SER A 349 27.11 22.66 51.91
C SER A 349 26.75 23.77 52.92
N LYS A 350 25.47 23.86 53.31
CA LYS A 350 24.94 24.82 54.30
C LYS A 350 24.77 24.21 55.69
N GLY A 351 25.18 22.96 55.92
CA GLY A 351 25.01 22.26 57.20
C GLY A 351 23.64 21.58 57.37
N ILE A 352 22.80 21.56 56.33
CA ILE A 352 21.48 20.91 56.35
C ILE A 352 21.67 19.42 56.09
N THR A 353 20.99 18.56 56.87
CA THR A 353 20.99 17.12 56.60
C THR A 353 20.09 16.83 55.41
N SER A 354 20.57 16.07 54.42
CA SER A 354 19.80 15.73 53.21
C SER A 354 19.62 14.22 53.02
N CYS A 355 18.43 13.81 52.59
CA CYS A 355 18.09 12.47 52.12
C CYS A 355 17.84 12.53 50.60
N LEU A 356 18.71 11.92 49.80
CA LEU A 356 18.52 11.78 48.37
C LEU A 356 17.55 10.63 48.08
N TYR A 357 16.45 10.93 47.42
CA TYR A 357 15.36 10.00 47.15
C TYR A 357 15.33 9.61 45.66
N ILE A 358 15.61 8.34 45.35
CA ILE A 358 15.59 7.82 43.97
C ILE A 358 14.79 6.52 43.94
N SER A 359 13.85 6.43 42.99
CA SER A 359 13.11 5.19 42.68
C SER A 359 13.52 4.70 41.29
N ALA A 360 14.11 3.50 41.22
CA ALA A 360 14.65 2.94 39.97
C ALA A 360 13.57 2.68 38.91
N SER A 361 12.39 2.23 39.33
CA SER A 361 11.26 1.96 38.43
C SER A 361 10.69 3.26 37.84
N GLU A 362 10.60 4.32 38.65
CA GLU A 362 10.17 5.65 38.19
C GLU A 362 11.19 6.31 37.27
N GLU A 363 12.49 6.16 37.54
CA GLU A 363 13.54 6.65 36.63
C GLU A 363 13.48 5.97 35.27
N THR A 364 13.13 4.68 35.22
CA THR A 364 12.95 3.95 33.95
C THR A 364 11.75 4.50 33.16
N ARG A 365 10.62 4.79 33.84
CA ARG A 365 9.44 5.42 33.22
C ARG A 365 9.75 6.83 32.72
N LYS A 366 10.45 7.63 33.53
CA LYS A 366 10.89 8.98 33.18
C LYS A 366 11.78 9.00 31.94
N ALA A 367 12.71 8.05 31.84
CA ALA A 367 13.55 7.86 30.65
C ALA A 367 12.72 7.56 29.40
N TRP A 368 11.72 6.66 29.51
CA TRP A 368 10.82 6.34 28.40
C TRP A 368 10.04 7.57 27.92
N PHE A 369 9.47 8.36 28.85
CA PHE A 369 8.75 9.60 28.48
C PHE A 369 9.67 10.61 27.80
N GLY A 370 10.91 10.76 28.29
CA GLY A 370 11.91 11.63 27.65
C GLY A 370 12.24 11.18 26.22
N GLU A 371 12.45 9.89 26.01
CA GLU A 371 12.71 9.34 24.68
C GLU A 371 11.52 9.54 23.73
N ALA A 372 10.29 9.24 24.17
CA ALA A 372 9.08 9.43 23.39
C ALA A 372 8.90 10.89 22.96
N PHE A 373 9.04 11.83 23.91
CA PHE A 373 8.93 13.26 23.66
C PHE A 373 10.02 13.76 22.68
N HIS A 374 11.27 13.32 22.84
CA HIS A 374 12.36 13.72 21.96
C HIS A 374 12.22 13.18 20.54
N THR A 375 11.77 11.93 20.39
CA THR A 375 11.44 11.32 19.10
C THR A 375 10.33 12.10 18.40
N TRP A 376 9.24 12.40 19.11
CA TRP A 376 8.14 13.23 18.60
C TRP A 376 8.58 14.64 18.18
N ARG A 377 9.45 15.28 18.99
CA ARG A 377 10.00 16.62 18.70
C ARG A 377 10.80 16.63 17.40
N ASN A 378 11.44 15.52 17.05
CA ASN A 378 12.19 15.35 15.81
C ASN A 378 11.32 14.98 14.60
N GLY A 379 10.00 14.92 14.76
CA GLY A 379 9.04 14.65 13.69
C GLY A 379 8.64 13.18 13.53
N ASP A 380 9.09 12.30 14.44
CA ASP A 380 8.77 10.86 14.40
C ASP A 380 7.74 10.51 15.49
N THR A 381 6.59 9.97 15.08
CA THR A 381 5.48 9.60 15.99
C THR A 381 5.48 8.11 16.37
N SER A 382 6.44 7.32 15.89
CA SER A 382 6.46 5.85 16.01
C SER A 382 6.31 5.34 17.44
N LYS A 383 7.02 5.92 18.42
CA LYS A 383 6.91 5.54 19.85
C LYS A 383 5.50 5.76 20.39
N HIS A 384 4.85 6.87 20.05
CA HIS A 384 3.45 7.12 20.43
C HIS A 384 2.49 6.19 19.69
N SER A 385 2.69 5.96 18.39
CA SER A 385 1.90 5.02 17.59
C SER A 385 1.89 3.62 18.20
N LYS A 386 3.08 3.07 18.52
CA LYS A 386 3.22 1.76 19.17
C LYS A 386 2.60 1.74 20.57
N ARG A 387 2.73 2.83 21.34
CA ARG A 387 2.09 2.91 22.65
C ARG A 387 0.56 2.91 22.55
N ILE A 388 -0.01 3.62 21.58
CA ILE A 388 -1.45 3.61 21.30
C ILE A 388 -1.90 2.20 20.94
N VAL A 389 -1.18 1.50 20.07
CA VAL A 389 -1.44 0.08 19.75
C VAL A 389 -1.47 -0.76 21.01
N ARG A 390 -0.51 -0.57 21.93
CA ARG A 390 -0.50 -1.29 23.20
C ARG A 390 -1.71 -0.96 24.07
N VAL A 391 -2.12 0.31 24.15
CA VAL A 391 -3.35 0.73 24.86
C VAL A 391 -4.57 0.01 24.28
N ILE A 392 -4.71 -0.04 22.95
CA ILE A 392 -5.77 -0.77 22.26
C ILE A 392 -5.75 -2.26 22.59
N GLN A 393 -4.58 -2.91 22.55
CA GLN A 393 -4.44 -4.33 22.90
C GLN A 393 -4.82 -4.61 24.35
N ASP A 394 -4.42 -3.76 25.30
CA ASP A 394 -4.75 -3.93 26.72
C ASP A 394 -6.27 -3.79 26.96
N ILE A 395 -6.93 -2.85 26.26
CA ILE A 395 -8.39 -2.70 26.30
C ILE A 395 -9.09 -3.91 25.67
N SER A 396 -8.58 -4.40 24.52
CA SER A 396 -9.13 -5.58 23.83
C SER A 396 -9.04 -6.83 24.70
N ARG A 397 -7.92 -7.03 25.42
CA ARG A 397 -7.75 -8.14 26.37
C ARG A 397 -8.68 -8.03 27.58
N ALA A 398 -9.06 -6.81 27.98
CA ALA A 398 -9.97 -6.54 29.09
C ALA A 398 -11.46 -6.63 28.71
N VAL A 399 -11.81 -6.95 27.46
CA VAL A 399 -13.20 -7.19 27.06
C VAL A 399 -13.70 -8.48 27.74
N GLU A 400 -14.76 -8.34 28.51
CA GLU A 400 -15.37 -9.44 29.26
C GLU A 400 -15.91 -10.56 28.34
N PRO A 401 -15.86 -11.84 28.77
CA PRO A 401 -16.43 -12.95 28.01
C PRO A 401 -17.95 -12.79 27.79
N GLY A 402 -18.41 -13.00 26.57
CA GLY A 402 -19.82 -12.95 26.17
C GLY A 402 -20.04 -13.34 24.72
N GLU A 403 -21.30 -13.50 24.29
CA GLU A 403 -21.66 -13.95 22.94
C GLU A 403 -21.08 -13.05 21.83
N GLN A 404 -21.00 -11.74 22.08
CA GLN A 404 -20.49 -10.75 21.11
C GLN A 404 -19.04 -10.31 21.40
N MET A 405 -18.32 -10.98 22.32
CA MET A 405 -16.96 -10.59 22.75
C MET A 405 -16.01 -10.36 21.57
N HIS A 406 -16.04 -11.25 20.57
CA HIS A 406 -15.11 -11.16 19.45
C HIS A 406 -15.34 -9.93 18.58
N LEU A 407 -16.61 -9.54 18.34
CA LEU A 407 -16.94 -8.30 17.66
C LEU A 407 -16.57 -7.08 18.51
N GLU A 408 -16.81 -7.10 19.83
CA GLU A 408 -16.38 -5.99 20.68
C GLU A 408 -14.86 -5.78 20.66
N LYS A 409 -14.07 -6.88 20.63
CA LYS A 409 -12.60 -6.81 20.48
C LYS A 409 -12.16 -6.20 19.15
N ILE A 410 -12.79 -6.61 18.04
CA ILE A 410 -12.57 -6.00 16.72
C ILE A 410 -12.95 -4.51 16.74
N GLY A 411 -14.04 -4.18 17.42
CA GLY A 411 -14.46 -2.80 17.66
C GLY A 411 -13.40 -1.98 18.38
N VAL A 412 -12.78 -2.52 19.43
CA VAL A 412 -11.66 -1.86 20.12
C VAL A 412 -10.48 -1.60 19.17
N GLN A 413 -10.13 -2.58 18.33
CA GLN A 413 -9.05 -2.47 17.34
C GLN A 413 -9.35 -1.41 16.26
N LEU A 414 -10.62 -1.17 15.92
CA LEU A 414 -11.05 -0.15 14.95
C LEU A 414 -11.13 1.27 15.53
N ALA A 415 -11.04 1.42 16.86
CA ALA A 415 -11.21 2.71 17.54
C ALA A 415 -10.29 3.84 17.06
N PRO A 416 -9.00 3.62 16.70
CA PRO A 416 -8.11 4.69 16.26
C PRO A 416 -8.63 5.49 15.05
N ILE A 417 -9.39 4.84 14.16
CA ILE A 417 -9.99 5.49 12.98
C ILE A 417 -10.99 6.55 13.41
N VAL A 418 -12.02 6.15 14.18
CA VAL A 418 -13.11 7.06 14.59
C VAL A 418 -12.70 8.07 15.64
N PHE A 419 -11.80 7.67 16.54
CA PHE A 419 -11.24 8.57 17.56
C PHE A 419 -10.45 9.69 16.90
N GLY A 420 -9.49 9.36 16.03
CA GLY A 420 -8.67 10.35 15.34
C GLY A 420 -9.49 11.23 14.40
N TYR A 421 -10.47 10.66 13.70
CA TYR A 421 -11.40 11.41 12.85
C TYR A 421 -12.21 12.45 13.64
N CYS A 422 -12.84 12.06 14.76
CA CYS A 422 -13.61 12.99 15.59
C CYS A 422 -12.72 14.00 16.32
N LEU A 423 -11.49 13.60 16.67
CA LEU A 423 -10.49 14.50 17.23
C LEU A 423 -10.10 15.60 16.22
N ASN A 424 -9.90 15.25 14.95
CA ASN A 424 -9.61 16.22 13.88
C ASN A 424 -10.76 17.23 13.69
N ILE A 425 -12.01 16.77 13.74
CA ILE A 425 -13.19 17.63 13.70
C ILE A 425 -13.21 18.59 14.89
N LEU A 426 -12.95 18.08 16.10
CA LEU A 426 -12.91 18.89 17.31
C LEU A 426 -11.83 19.97 17.23
N GLU A 427 -10.64 19.61 16.75
CA GLU A 427 -9.56 20.57 16.55
C GLU A 427 -9.93 21.67 15.55
N ASP A 428 -10.57 21.33 14.43
CA ASP A 428 -10.99 22.34 13.44
C ASP A 428 -12.11 23.23 13.98
N ALA A 429 -13.06 22.67 14.73
CA ALA A 429 -14.12 23.43 15.39
C ALA A 429 -13.53 24.50 16.32
N LEU A 430 -12.52 24.12 17.11
CA LEU A 430 -11.84 25.04 18.02
C LEU A 430 -11.03 26.11 17.28
N ARG A 431 -10.25 25.73 16.25
CA ARG A 431 -9.46 26.68 15.44
C ARG A 431 -10.34 27.70 14.71
N CYS A 432 -11.53 27.28 14.27
CA CYS A 432 -12.48 28.16 13.59
C CYS A 432 -13.43 28.91 14.54
N GLY A 433 -13.38 28.64 15.85
CA GLY A 433 -14.31 29.24 16.82
C GLY A 433 -15.77 28.82 16.60
N VAL A 434 -16.00 27.60 16.09
CA VAL A 434 -17.33 27.05 15.83
C VAL A 434 -17.82 26.27 17.04
N GLU A 435 -18.96 26.69 17.60
CA GLU A 435 -19.52 26.12 18.83
C GLU A 435 -20.39 24.87 18.60
N LYS A 436 -20.74 24.58 17.34
CA LYS A 436 -21.62 23.47 16.95
C LYS A 436 -21.15 22.77 15.68
N VAL A 437 -21.01 21.44 15.76
CA VAL A 437 -20.71 20.57 14.62
C VAL A 437 -21.96 19.82 14.18
N PHE A 438 -22.22 19.77 12.88
CA PHE A 438 -23.34 19.01 12.30
C PHE A 438 -22.87 17.66 11.76
N PHE A 439 -23.47 16.56 12.21
CA PHE A 439 -23.23 15.23 11.65
C PHE A 439 -24.39 14.80 10.75
N PHE A 440 -24.09 14.17 9.61
CA PHE A 440 -25.15 13.70 8.71
C PHE A 440 -25.81 12.40 9.20
N THR A 441 -27.03 12.11 8.74
CA THR A 441 -27.72 10.85 9.08
C THR A 441 -27.03 9.59 8.58
N ARG A 442 -27.48 8.41 9.06
CA ARG A 442 -26.84 7.10 8.91
C ARG A 442 -25.55 7.02 9.71
N GLU A 443 -24.40 7.00 9.07
CA GLU A 443 -23.11 6.77 9.73
C GLU A 443 -22.74 7.90 10.70
N GLY A 444 -23.13 9.15 10.37
CA GLY A 444 -22.88 10.29 11.25
C GLY A 444 -23.64 10.28 12.57
N VAL A 445 -24.66 9.44 12.75
CA VAL A 445 -25.29 9.24 14.08
C VAL A 445 -24.29 8.61 15.05
N PHE A 446 -23.53 7.62 14.59
CA PHE A 446 -22.49 7.00 15.41
C PHE A 446 -21.30 7.95 15.62
N PHE A 447 -20.88 8.70 14.60
CA PHE A 447 -19.82 9.69 14.78
C PHE A 447 -20.19 10.79 15.75
N ARG A 448 -21.46 11.21 15.78
CA ARG A 448 -21.95 12.14 16.80
C ARG A 448 -21.82 11.53 18.21
N GLU A 449 -22.19 10.27 18.40
CA GLU A 449 -22.02 9.57 19.68
C GLU A 449 -20.54 9.51 20.11
N VAL A 450 -19.63 9.21 19.18
CA VAL A 450 -18.18 9.24 19.40
C VAL A 450 -17.71 10.65 19.76
N PHE A 451 -18.16 11.67 19.03
CA PHE A 451 -17.80 13.07 19.24
C PHE A 451 -18.27 13.58 20.60
N ASP A 452 -19.52 13.29 20.99
CA ASP A 452 -20.08 13.69 22.29
C ASP A 452 -19.31 13.06 23.45
N GLN A 453 -18.94 11.77 23.32
CA GLN A 453 -18.11 11.10 24.32
C GLN A 453 -16.68 11.66 24.36
N LEU A 454 -16.11 11.98 23.19
CA LEU A 454 -14.78 12.60 23.09
C LEU A 454 -14.76 13.98 23.74
N VAL A 455 -15.75 14.83 23.46
CA VAL A 455 -15.91 16.16 24.08
C VAL A 455 -16.07 16.02 25.59
N THR A 456 -16.85 15.02 26.05
CA THR A 456 -17.01 14.73 27.48
C THR A 456 -15.71 14.29 28.15
N ALA A 457 -14.89 13.49 27.46
CA ALA A 457 -13.57 13.07 27.93
C ALA A 457 -12.57 14.25 27.99
N ASN A 458 -12.85 15.34 27.26
CA ASN A 458 -12.09 16.59 27.26
C ASN A 458 -10.57 16.38 27.03
N PRO A 459 -10.18 15.87 25.84
CA PRO A 459 -8.78 15.54 25.52
C PRO A 459 -7.86 16.77 25.50
N PHE A 460 -8.42 17.98 25.44
CA PHE A 460 -7.68 19.23 25.25
C PHE A 460 -7.77 20.21 26.44
N ASN A 461 -8.43 19.84 27.54
CA ASN A 461 -8.61 20.72 28.73
C ASN A 461 -9.26 22.09 28.41
N ILE A 462 -10.17 22.16 27.43
CA ILE A 462 -10.82 23.41 26.98
C ILE A 462 -12.35 23.29 26.98
N LYS A 463 -13.04 24.37 26.56
CA LYS A 463 -14.50 24.45 26.55
C LYS A 463 -15.11 23.38 25.62
N PRO A 464 -16.25 22.78 25.99
CA PRO A 464 -16.92 21.78 25.16
C PRO A 464 -17.55 22.41 23.90
N VAL A 465 -17.49 21.67 22.79
CA VAL A 465 -18.15 21.97 21.51
C VAL A 465 -19.42 21.13 21.43
N SER A 466 -20.54 21.72 21.02
CA SER A 466 -21.81 20.99 20.88
C SER A 466 -21.90 20.26 19.54
N SER A 467 -22.77 19.25 19.46
CA SER A 467 -23.06 18.53 18.23
C SER A 467 -24.56 18.50 17.94
N GLU A 468 -24.93 18.49 16.67
CA GLU A 468 -26.32 18.35 16.22
C GLU A 468 -26.38 17.35 15.06
N LEU A 469 -27.45 16.55 15.01
CA LEU A 469 -27.70 15.68 13.87
C LEU A 469 -28.44 16.46 12.78
N LEU A 470 -27.84 16.53 11.59
CA LEU A 470 -28.45 17.07 10.39
C LEU A 470 -28.94 15.92 9.51
N GLU A 471 -30.25 15.73 9.46
CA GLU A 471 -30.87 14.59 8.79
C GLU A 471 -30.98 14.83 7.29
N VAL A 472 -29.87 14.63 6.58
CA VAL A 472 -29.71 14.83 5.13
C VAL A 472 -29.21 13.55 4.43
N SER A 473 -29.48 13.44 3.13
CA SER A 473 -28.94 12.39 2.27
C SER A 473 -28.70 12.92 0.86
N ARG A 474 -28.00 12.16 0.01
CA ARG A 474 -27.87 12.49 -1.41
C ARG A 474 -29.23 12.67 -2.08
N ARG A 475 -30.19 11.77 -1.80
CA ARG A 475 -31.55 11.83 -2.34
C ARG A 475 -32.31 13.08 -1.87
N ALA A 476 -32.20 13.43 -0.60
CA ALA A 476 -32.93 14.57 -0.03
C ALA A 476 -32.33 15.94 -0.40
N THR A 477 -31.09 15.98 -0.91
CA THR A 477 -30.36 17.23 -1.18
C THR A 477 -30.09 17.49 -2.66
N PHE A 478 -29.96 16.44 -3.50
CA PHE A 478 -29.54 16.61 -4.88
C PHE A 478 -30.51 17.46 -5.70
N ALA A 479 -31.80 17.09 -5.72
CA ALA A 479 -32.83 17.82 -6.45
C ALA A 479 -32.91 19.31 -6.01
N ALA A 480 -32.90 19.55 -4.69
CA ALA A 480 -32.91 20.89 -4.12
C ALA A 480 -31.68 21.74 -4.51
N SER A 481 -30.56 21.09 -4.85
CA SER A 481 -29.30 21.77 -5.18
C SER A 481 -29.15 22.16 -6.66
N LEU A 482 -30.07 21.76 -7.54
CA LEU A 482 -30.00 22.10 -8.96
C LEU A 482 -30.48 23.53 -9.18
N GLU A 483 -29.65 24.40 -9.72
CA GLU A 483 -30.06 25.79 -10.04
C GLU A 483 -31.10 25.85 -11.16
N SER A 484 -31.00 24.91 -12.11
CA SER A 484 -31.92 24.73 -13.23
C SER A 484 -32.01 23.26 -13.63
N PHE A 485 -33.10 22.88 -14.32
CA PHE A 485 -33.21 21.54 -14.89
C PHE A 485 -32.46 21.47 -16.24
N SER A 486 -31.19 21.07 -16.20
CA SER A 486 -30.34 21.01 -17.39
C SER A 486 -29.38 19.82 -17.38
N PHE A 487 -28.88 19.43 -18.56
CA PHE A 487 -27.83 18.40 -18.65
C PHE A 487 -26.56 18.80 -17.91
N GLY A 488 -26.17 20.08 -17.94
CA GLY A 488 -24.97 20.56 -17.24
C GLY A 488 -25.02 20.28 -15.73
N GLU A 489 -26.15 20.59 -15.10
CA GLU A 489 -26.38 20.30 -13.67
C GLU A 489 -26.45 18.78 -13.41
N LEU A 490 -27.16 18.03 -14.26
CA LEU A 490 -27.31 16.58 -14.11
C LEU A 490 -26.01 15.79 -14.36
N MET A 491 -25.01 16.37 -15.02
CA MET A 491 -23.68 15.76 -15.09
C MET A 491 -23.08 15.51 -13.71
N ARG A 492 -23.47 16.28 -12.68
CA ARG A 492 -23.05 16.00 -11.28
C ARG A 492 -23.48 14.62 -10.80
N LEU A 493 -24.59 14.09 -11.31
CA LEU A 493 -25.08 12.71 -11.09
C LEU A 493 -24.48 11.74 -12.12
N TRP A 494 -24.50 12.09 -13.40
CA TRP A 494 -24.12 11.19 -14.49
C TRP A 494 -22.61 10.92 -14.61
N ASN A 495 -21.76 11.79 -14.08
CA ASN A 495 -20.33 11.51 -13.93
C ASN A 495 -20.07 10.34 -12.95
N LEU A 496 -21.02 10.05 -12.05
CA LEU A 496 -20.98 8.88 -11.16
C LEU A 496 -21.74 7.69 -11.74
N TYR A 497 -22.86 7.94 -12.42
CA TYR A 497 -23.72 6.92 -13.03
C TYR A 497 -23.86 7.18 -14.54
N SER A 498 -22.88 6.71 -15.32
CA SER A 498 -22.86 6.90 -16.78
C SER A 498 -23.92 6.07 -17.51
N VAL A 499 -24.50 5.07 -16.84
CA VAL A 499 -25.61 4.24 -17.31
C VAL A 499 -26.74 4.39 -16.30
N GLN A 500 -27.92 4.85 -16.74
CA GLN A 500 -29.05 5.11 -15.85
C GLN A 500 -30.39 4.94 -16.58
N SER A 501 -31.38 4.31 -15.94
CA SER A 501 -32.76 4.29 -16.43
C SER A 501 -33.51 5.58 -16.07
N LEU A 502 -34.60 5.88 -16.76
CA LEU A 502 -35.41 7.06 -16.44
C LEU A 502 -36.06 6.92 -15.04
N LYS A 503 -36.40 5.70 -14.61
CA LYS A 503 -36.83 5.42 -13.23
C LYS A 503 -35.74 5.73 -12.20
N GLY A 504 -34.48 5.42 -12.50
CA GLY A 504 -33.33 5.81 -11.67
C GLY A 504 -33.23 7.33 -11.54
N LEU A 505 -33.36 8.08 -12.64
CA LEU A 505 -33.35 9.53 -12.63
C LEU A 505 -34.53 10.14 -11.84
N VAL A 506 -35.75 9.64 -12.08
CA VAL A 506 -36.97 10.04 -11.35
C VAL A 506 -36.81 9.82 -9.84
N SER A 507 -36.23 8.68 -9.44
CA SER A 507 -35.95 8.37 -8.04
C SER A 507 -34.87 9.28 -7.44
N SER A 508 -33.82 9.59 -8.20
CA SER A 508 -32.75 10.52 -7.78
C SER A 508 -33.23 11.95 -7.62
N LEU A 509 -34.22 12.37 -8.41
CA LEU A 509 -34.84 13.70 -8.33
C LEU A 509 -36.05 13.75 -7.39
N ASN A 510 -36.43 12.61 -6.80
CA ASN A 510 -37.57 12.45 -5.90
C ASN A 510 -38.89 12.95 -6.54
N LEU A 511 -39.11 12.57 -7.80
CA LEU A 511 -40.30 12.89 -8.59
C LEU A 511 -41.34 11.77 -8.51
N ASP A 512 -42.61 12.07 -8.79
CA ASP A 512 -43.68 11.07 -8.81
C ASP A 512 -43.63 10.25 -10.12
N PRO A 513 -43.33 8.93 -10.07
CA PRO A 513 -43.28 8.10 -11.27
C PRO A 513 -44.62 8.04 -12.03
N ALA A 514 -45.75 8.18 -11.34
CA ALA A 514 -47.07 8.14 -11.96
C ALA A 514 -47.33 9.36 -12.87
N ILE A 515 -46.65 10.48 -12.61
CA ILE A 515 -46.72 11.69 -13.43
C ILE A 515 -45.72 11.61 -14.59
N VAL A 516 -44.53 11.06 -14.35
CA VAL A 516 -43.46 11.00 -15.37
C VAL A 516 -43.68 9.90 -16.40
N ALA A 517 -44.20 8.74 -16.03
CA ALA A 517 -44.33 7.60 -16.94
C ALA A 517 -45.17 7.90 -18.21
N PRO A 518 -46.34 8.57 -18.13
CA PRO A 518 -47.09 8.95 -19.34
C PRO A 518 -46.36 9.93 -20.26
N LEU A 519 -45.50 10.78 -19.71
CA LEU A 519 -44.68 11.72 -20.49
C LEU A 519 -43.51 10.98 -21.16
N ALA A 520 -42.86 10.05 -20.44
CA ALA A 520 -41.78 9.22 -20.97
C ALA A 520 -42.24 8.37 -22.18
N GLU A 521 -43.43 7.79 -22.09
CA GLU A 521 -44.01 6.95 -23.15
C GLU A 521 -44.21 7.76 -24.46
N GLN A 522 -44.60 9.03 -24.37
CA GLN A 522 -44.75 9.92 -25.54
C GLN A 522 -43.44 10.12 -26.31
N HIS A 523 -42.29 9.96 -25.64
CA HIS A 523 -40.95 10.09 -26.21
C HIS A 523 -40.27 8.73 -26.46
N ALA A 524 -41.02 7.62 -26.40
CA ALA A 524 -40.52 6.25 -26.60
C ALA A 524 -39.38 5.86 -25.63
N ILE A 525 -39.51 6.28 -24.37
CA ILE A 525 -38.60 5.90 -23.29
C ILE A 525 -39.32 4.93 -22.36
N ASP A 526 -38.76 3.73 -22.21
CA ASP A 526 -39.16 2.79 -21.17
C ASP A 526 -38.48 3.19 -19.85
N MET A 527 -39.27 3.28 -18.79
CA MET A 527 -38.83 3.73 -17.47
C MET A 527 -37.77 2.81 -16.85
N ASP A 528 -37.87 1.49 -17.07
CA ASP A 528 -37.02 0.50 -16.42
C ASP A 528 -35.74 0.19 -17.23
N VAL A 529 -35.71 0.53 -18.52
CA VAL A 529 -34.56 0.27 -19.39
C VAL A 529 -33.43 1.27 -19.11
N ALA A 530 -32.25 0.74 -18.77
CA ALA A 530 -31.06 1.55 -18.56
C ALA A 530 -30.54 2.14 -19.89
N ILE A 531 -30.19 3.43 -19.86
CA ILE A 531 -29.65 4.17 -21.00
C ILE A 531 -28.18 4.49 -20.70
N GLU A 532 -27.29 4.06 -21.59
CA GLU A 532 -25.89 4.46 -21.56
C GLU A 532 -25.72 5.90 -22.06
N HIS A 533 -25.01 6.71 -21.30
CA HIS A 533 -24.80 8.15 -21.55
C HIS A 533 -26.10 8.93 -21.81
N PRO A 534 -27.03 9.02 -20.83
CA PRO A 534 -28.34 9.66 -21.03
C PRO A 534 -28.30 11.06 -21.64
N TRP A 535 -27.25 11.84 -21.37
CA TRP A 535 -27.03 13.19 -21.91
C TRP A 535 -26.78 13.24 -23.43
N THR A 536 -26.54 12.10 -24.07
CA THR A 536 -26.37 11.98 -25.53
C THR A 536 -27.58 11.37 -26.24
N ASP A 537 -28.54 10.81 -25.50
CA ASP A 537 -29.71 10.15 -26.07
C ASP A 537 -30.73 11.18 -26.60
N LYS A 538 -31.11 11.05 -27.87
CA LYS A 538 -32.02 11.98 -28.55
C LYS A 538 -33.43 11.98 -27.96
N ARG A 539 -33.89 10.84 -27.44
CA ARG A 539 -35.20 10.69 -26.80
C ARG A 539 -35.21 11.43 -25.46
N VAL A 540 -34.14 11.27 -24.68
CA VAL A 540 -33.95 12.01 -23.43
C VAL A 540 -33.91 13.51 -23.72
N ALA A 541 -33.16 13.95 -24.73
CA ALA A 541 -33.16 15.37 -25.14
C ALA A 541 -34.54 15.88 -25.56
N ALA A 542 -35.36 15.07 -26.23
CA ALA A 542 -36.72 15.43 -26.60
C ALA A 542 -37.64 15.56 -25.36
N LEU A 543 -37.54 14.65 -24.40
CA LEU A 543 -38.29 14.71 -23.14
C LEU A 543 -37.94 15.98 -22.33
N PHE A 544 -36.66 16.33 -22.24
CA PHE A 544 -36.21 17.57 -21.57
C PHE A 544 -36.67 18.85 -22.29
N ALA A 545 -36.95 18.79 -23.60
CA ALA A 545 -37.51 19.91 -24.36
C ALA A 545 -39.03 20.01 -24.24
N ASP A 546 -39.69 19.00 -23.65
CA ASP A 546 -41.14 19.01 -23.41
C ASP A 546 -41.48 19.97 -22.26
N GLN A 547 -42.24 21.02 -22.58
CA GLN A 547 -42.60 22.05 -21.60
C GLN A 547 -43.40 21.48 -20.41
N SER A 548 -44.22 20.45 -20.64
CA SER A 548 -45.04 19.84 -19.58
C SER A 548 -44.16 19.11 -18.57
N PHE A 549 -43.15 18.38 -19.06
CA PHE A 549 -42.19 17.68 -18.22
C PHE A 549 -41.29 18.68 -17.48
N SER A 550 -40.65 19.60 -18.20
CA SER A 550 -39.70 20.55 -17.61
C SER A 550 -40.35 21.47 -16.59
N SER A 551 -41.57 21.96 -16.83
CA SER A 551 -42.29 22.80 -15.85
C SER A 551 -42.67 22.03 -14.58
N TYR A 552 -43.04 20.74 -14.71
CA TYR A 552 -43.33 19.88 -13.56
C TYR A 552 -42.06 19.66 -12.73
N VAL A 553 -40.96 19.29 -13.38
CA VAL A 553 -39.68 19.06 -12.70
C VAL A 553 -39.23 20.32 -11.98
N GLU A 554 -39.16 21.47 -12.67
CA GLU A 554 -38.75 22.74 -12.06
C GLU A 554 -39.62 23.13 -10.86
N GLY A 555 -40.93 22.90 -10.92
CA GLY A 555 -41.85 23.11 -9.80
C GLY A 555 -41.50 22.24 -8.59
N GLU A 556 -41.19 20.96 -8.81
CA GLU A 556 -40.78 20.04 -7.74
C GLU A 556 -39.40 20.40 -7.17
N LEU A 557 -38.42 20.77 -8.01
CA LEU A 557 -37.10 21.20 -7.55
C LEU A 557 -37.21 22.42 -6.62
N ALA A 558 -38.00 23.44 -7.01
CA ALA A 558 -38.23 24.64 -6.21
C ALA A 558 -38.93 24.32 -4.88
N SER A 559 -39.93 23.43 -4.90
CA SER A 559 -40.66 22.97 -3.71
C SER A 559 -39.74 22.22 -2.74
N GLN A 560 -38.91 21.32 -3.25
CA GLN A 560 -37.91 20.59 -2.47
C GLN A 560 -36.85 21.53 -1.86
N ARG A 561 -36.35 22.52 -2.62
CA ARG A 561 -35.43 23.55 -2.10
C ARG A 561 -36.02 24.30 -0.92
N LYS A 562 -37.24 24.83 -1.05
CA LYS A 562 -37.91 25.57 0.03
C LYS A 562 -38.07 24.75 1.32
N ARG A 563 -38.39 23.45 1.19
CA ARG A 563 -38.54 22.55 2.34
C ARG A 563 -37.20 22.24 3.00
N LEU A 564 -36.15 22.03 2.22
CA LEU A 564 -34.80 21.83 2.75
C LEU A 564 -34.29 23.10 3.46
N GLU A 565 -34.43 24.29 2.86
CA GLU A 565 -34.05 25.56 3.49
C GLU A 565 -34.76 25.77 4.83
N GLY A 566 -36.07 25.52 4.89
CA GLY A 566 -36.84 25.60 6.13
C GLY A 566 -36.36 24.62 7.20
N TYR A 567 -36.01 23.39 6.80
CA TYR A 567 -35.41 22.41 7.70
C TYR A 567 -34.04 22.88 8.23
N LEU A 568 -33.15 23.35 7.35
CA LEU A 568 -31.83 23.88 7.74
C LEU A 568 -31.95 25.06 8.70
N GLN A 569 -32.92 25.95 8.47
CA GLN A 569 -33.24 27.06 9.36
C GLN A 569 -33.70 26.58 10.74
N SER A 570 -34.55 25.55 10.80
CA SER A 570 -35.03 24.98 12.07
C SER A 570 -33.92 24.33 12.91
N LYS A 571 -32.81 23.93 12.26
CA LYS A 571 -31.62 23.35 12.91
C LYS A 571 -30.55 24.39 13.29
N GLY A 572 -30.75 25.66 12.94
CA GLY A 572 -29.78 26.73 13.19
C GLY A 572 -28.56 26.67 12.26
N PHE A 573 -28.71 26.10 11.05
CA PHE A 573 -27.59 26.00 10.09
C PHE A 573 -27.14 27.38 9.53
N PHE A 574 -27.98 28.41 9.70
CA PHE A 574 -27.67 29.79 9.30
C PHE A 574 -27.17 30.67 10.46
N ASP A 575 -27.03 30.11 11.68
CA ASP A 575 -26.67 30.89 12.87
C ASP A 575 -25.26 31.50 12.78
N HIS A 576 -24.38 30.88 11.99
CA HIS A 576 -23.00 31.31 11.76
C HIS A 576 -22.62 31.24 10.27
N PRO A 577 -21.69 32.11 9.82
CA PRO A 577 -21.24 32.14 8.42
C PRO A 577 -20.39 30.92 8.03
N VAL A 578 -19.85 30.19 9.00
CA VAL A 578 -19.05 28.98 8.78
C VAL A 578 -19.71 27.83 9.56
N GLN A 579 -19.99 26.73 8.88
CA GLN A 579 -20.54 25.51 9.49
C GLN A 579 -19.59 24.33 9.28
N LEU A 580 -19.34 23.57 10.34
CA LEU A 580 -18.59 22.31 10.24
C LEU A 580 -19.55 21.14 10.09
N VAL A 581 -19.26 20.28 9.11
CA VAL A 581 -20.03 19.06 8.85
C VAL A 581 -19.14 17.82 8.91
N GLY A 582 -19.62 16.75 9.52
CA GLY A 582 -18.95 15.46 9.60
C GLY A 582 -19.77 14.34 8.96
N ASP A 583 -19.13 13.55 8.10
CA ASP A 583 -19.75 12.43 7.37
C ASP A 583 -18.70 11.36 7.00
N VAL A 584 -19.12 10.13 6.71
CA VAL A 584 -18.22 9.09 6.17
C VAL A 584 -17.89 9.33 4.70
N GLY A 585 -18.78 10.03 3.97
CA GLY A 585 -18.82 10.09 2.52
C GLY A 585 -17.49 10.42 1.82
N TRP A 586 -17.15 9.66 0.78
CA TRP A 586 -15.80 9.64 0.21
C TRP A 586 -15.44 10.78 -0.77
N ARG A 587 -16.41 11.66 -1.05
CA ARG A 587 -16.27 12.79 -2.01
C ARG A 587 -17.01 14.06 -1.54
N GLY A 588 -17.70 14.00 -0.41
CA GLY A 588 -18.47 15.13 0.13
C GLY A 588 -19.62 15.64 -0.76
N THR A 589 -20.31 14.77 -1.49
CA THR A 589 -21.38 15.18 -2.43
C THR A 589 -22.61 15.78 -1.74
N ILE A 590 -22.95 15.34 -0.53
CA ILE A 590 -24.03 15.95 0.26
C ILE A 590 -23.65 17.39 0.63
N GLN A 591 -22.39 17.63 1.03
CA GLN A 591 -21.90 18.99 1.30
C GLN A 591 -21.97 19.87 0.06
N ASP A 592 -21.60 19.35 -1.12
CA ASP A 592 -21.73 20.10 -2.39
C ASP A 592 -23.19 20.52 -2.61
N ASN A 593 -24.12 19.59 -2.45
CA ASN A 593 -25.55 19.87 -2.63
C ASN A 593 -26.03 20.95 -1.66
N LEU A 594 -25.62 20.88 -0.38
CA LEU A 594 -25.95 21.91 0.61
C LEU A 594 -25.34 23.26 0.25
N ALA A 595 -24.10 23.29 -0.23
CA ALA A 595 -23.40 24.51 -0.59
C ALA A 595 -24.09 25.30 -1.70
N TYR A 596 -24.69 24.63 -2.70
CA TYR A 596 -25.53 25.27 -3.72
C TYR A 596 -26.88 25.79 -3.16
N VAL A 597 -27.41 25.15 -2.12
CA VAL A 597 -28.66 25.59 -1.45
C VAL A 597 -28.40 26.79 -0.53
N VAL A 598 -27.20 26.88 0.06
CA VAL A 598 -26.84 27.91 1.04
C VAL A 598 -25.57 28.68 0.65
N PRO A 599 -25.55 29.41 -0.48
CA PRO A 599 -24.36 30.09 -0.99
C PRO A 599 -23.77 31.14 -0.02
N GLN A 600 -24.56 31.62 0.95
CA GLN A 600 -24.15 32.56 1.98
C GLN A 600 -23.42 31.92 3.18
N VAL A 601 -23.38 30.59 3.26
CA VAL A 601 -22.72 29.83 4.34
C VAL A 601 -21.53 29.09 3.76
N THR A 602 -20.37 29.24 4.37
CA THR A 602 -19.19 28.43 4.07
C THR A 602 -19.28 27.11 4.85
N THR A 603 -19.24 25.98 4.15
CA THR A 603 -19.25 24.67 4.79
C THR A 603 -17.85 24.07 4.81
N ARG A 604 -17.44 23.56 5.98
CA ARG A 604 -16.18 22.84 6.18
C ARG A 604 -16.48 21.38 6.48
N GLY A 605 -16.26 20.52 5.50
CA GLY A 605 -16.56 19.09 5.56
C GLY A 605 -15.36 18.27 5.97
N HIS A 606 -15.55 17.41 6.95
CA HIS A 606 -14.59 16.44 7.43
C HIS A 606 -15.07 15.04 7.09
N TYR A 607 -14.14 14.23 6.57
CA TYR A 607 -14.39 12.87 6.11
C TYR A 607 -13.30 11.91 6.58
N ILE A 608 -13.62 10.62 6.72
CA ILE A 608 -12.59 9.60 7.04
C ILE A 608 -11.53 9.57 5.95
N GLY A 609 -11.93 9.62 4.67
CA GLY A 609 -11.02 9.78 3.55
C GLY A 609 -11.69 10.38 2.33
N LEU A 610 -10.89 11.02 1.46
CA LEU A 610 -11.37 11.68 0.25
C LEU A 610 -10.70 11.14 -1.02
N PHE A 611 -11.53 10.64 -1.94
CA PHE A 611 -11.13 10.33 -3.31
C PHE A 611 -11.13 11.58 -4.19
N GLY A 612 -10.39 11.54 -5.31
CA GLY A 612 -10.21 12.69 -6.22
C GLY A 612 -11.51 13.16 -6.87
N PHE A 613 -11.94 14.40 -6.67
CA PHE A 613 -13.28 14.88 -7.07
C PHE A 613 -13.63 14.63 -8.54
N LEU A 614 -14.89 14.24 -8.80
CA LEU A 614 -15.41 14.00 -10.17
C LEU A 614 -16.05 15.25 -10.80
N ASN A 615 -16.45 16.22 -9.97
CA ASN A 615 -17.18 17.42 -10.38
C ASN A 615 -16.45 18.66 -9.88
N GLN A 616 -16.67 19.81 -10.53
CA GLN A 616 -16.22 21.10 -10.00
C GLN A 616 -16.85 21.35 -8.62
N GLN A 617 -16.03 21.82 -7.68
CA GLN A 617 -16.42 22.03 -6.29
C GLN A 617 -16.93 23.46 -6.09
N PRO A 618 -18.00 23.69 -5.29
CA PRO A 618 -18.50 25.03 -5.00
C PRO A 618 -17.49 25.87 -4.21
N GLU A 619 -17.43 27.19 -4.48
CA GLU A 619 -16.45 28.10 -3.86
C GLU A 619 -16.63 28.28 -2.35
N ASN A 620 -17.85 28.08 -1.83
CA ASN A 620 -18.18 28.14 -0.40
C ASN A 620 -17.98 26.79 0.33
N THR A 621 -17.11 25.92 -0.20
CA THR A 621 -16.78 24.63 0.44
C THR A 621 -15.30 24.49 0.72
N ALA A 622 -14.99 23.86 1.85
CA ALA A 622 -13.68 23.28 2.12
C ALA A 622 -13.87 21.84 2.58
N LYS A 623 -13.03 20.93 2.08
CA LYS A 623 -13.11 19.48 2.38
C LYS A 623 -11.77 18.95 2.86
N PHE A 624 -11.81 18.08 3.85
CA PHE A 624 -10.63 17.50 4.49
C PHE A 624 -10.86 16.00 4.72
N GLY A 625 -9.96 15.16 4.20
CA GLY A 625 -9.87 13.75 4.55
C GLY A 625 -8.90 13.54 5.72
N TYR A 626 -9.27 12.71 6.71
CA TYR A 626 -8.42 12.42 7.87
C TYR A 626 -7.36 11.35 7.59
N VAL A 627 -7.79 10.16 7.17
CA VAL A 627 -6.91 9.00 6.93
C VAL A 627 -6.18 9.15 5.60
N PHE A 628 -6.87 9.60 4.56
CA PHE A 628 -6.30 9.91 3.25
C PHE A 628 -7.05 11.04 2.57
N ASP A 629 -6.36 11.80 1.72
CA ASP A 629 -6.95 12.86 0.89
C ASP A 629 -6.19 12.95 -0.44
N VAL A 630 -6.76 12.32 -1.47
CA VAL A 630 -6.19 12.31 -2.82
C VAL A 630 -6.13 13.73 -3.41
N ASN A 631 -6.99 14.64 -2.96
CA ASN A 631 -7.04 16.02 -3.46
C ASN A 631 -5.95 16.91 -2.82
N ARG A 632 -5.16 16.37 -1.88
CA ARG A 632 -4.05 17.04 -1.20
C ARG A 632 -2.76 16.21 -1.22
N ASP A 633 -2.63 15.32 -2.21
CA ASP A 633 -1.46 14.47 -2.40
C ASP A 633 -1.15 13.54 -1.21
N VAL A 634 -2.18 13.10 -0.48
CA VAL A 634 -2.09 12.08 0.58
C VAL A 634 -2.89 10.84 0.17
N PRO A 635 -2.47 10.09 -0.86
CA PRO A 635 -3.22 8.94 -1.35
C PRO A 635 -3.17 7.75 -0.37
N MET A 636 -4.17 6.90 -0.50
CA MET A 636 -4.19 5.55 0.08
C MET A 636 -5.01 4.67 -0.84
N SER A 637 -4.53 3.46 -1.08
CA SER A 637 -5.30 2.48 -1.83
C SER A 637 -6.27 1.79 -0.88
N VAL A 638 -7.56 1.92 -1.19
CA VAL A 638 -8.69 1.34 -0.44
C VAL A 638 -9.51 0.57 -1.46
N SER A 639 -9.58 -0.76 -1.32
CA SER A 639 -10.21 -1.63 -2.31
C SER A 639 -11.72 -1.46 -2.36
N ASP A 640 -12.39 -1.42 -1.20
CA ASP A 640 -13.79 -1.06 -1.07
C ASP A 640 -14.05 -0.35 0.26
N VAL A 641 -15.02 0.57 0.24
CA VAL A 641 -15.41 1.41 1.37
C VAL A 641 -16.71 1.00 2.04
N GLY A 642 -17.48 0.11 1.40
CA GLY A 642 -18.71 -0.47 1.91
C GLY A 642 -18.58 -1.12 3.29
N PRO A 643 -17.45 -1.77 3.66
CA PRO A 643 -17.25 -2.28 5.01
C PRO A 643 -17.27 -1.17 6.07
N LEU A 644 -16.71 0.00 5.77
CA LEU A 644 -16.72 1.14 6.70
C LEU A 644 -18.13 1.75 6.79
N GLU A 645 -18.81 1.89 5.65
CA GLU A 645 -20.21 2.31 5.61
C GLU A 645 -21.07 1.38 6.47
N MET A 646 -20.88 0.06 6.38
CA MET A 646 -21.55 -0.92 7.23
C MET A 646 -21.25 -0.74 8.72
N ILE A 647 -19.97 -0.70 9.09
CA ILE A 647 -19.52 -0.70 10.48
C ILE A 647 -20.01 0.55 11.23
N PHE A 648 -20.09 1.69 10.55
CA PHE A 648 -20.52 2.95 11.16
C PHE A 648 -22.02 3.20 11.04
N ASN A 649 -22.76 2.39 10.28
CA ASN A 649 -24.21 2.58 10.09
C ASN A 649 -25.01 2.37 11.40
N VAL A 650 -26.21 2.94 11.44
CA VAL A 650 -27.19 2.74 12.52
C VAL A 650 -28.60 2.53 11.96
N PRO A 651 -29.53 1.93 12.72
CA PRO A 651 -30.92 1.79 12.30
C PRO A 651 -31.62 3.14 12.03
N GLY A 652 -32.70 3.12 11.23
CA GLY A 652 -33.57 4.28 11.01
C GLY A 652 -33.65 4.81 9.57
N GLY A 653 -33.05 4.12 8.60
CA GLY A 653 -33.25 4.36 7.16
C GLY A 653 -32.69 5.69 6.62
N SER A 654 -32.77 5.86 5.30
CA SER A 654 -32.28 7.06 4.60
C SER A 654 -33.33 8.16 4.55
N VAL A 655 -32.91 9.41 4.73
CA VAL A 655 -33.77 10.58 4.52
C VAL A 655 -34.07 10.76 3.04
N VAL A 656 -35.31 11.10 2.70
CA VAL A 656 -35.81 11.13 1.32
C VAL A 656 -36.28 12.52 0.91
N GLY A 657 -36.65 13.33 1.90
CA GLY A 657 -37.21 14.65 1.76
C GLY A 657 -37.73 15.12 3.12
N TYR A 658 -38.54 16.18 3.11
CA TYR A 658 -39.06 16.80 4.33
C TYR A 658 -40.54 17.10 4.16
N ASP A 659 -41.31 16.89 5.22
CA ASP A 659 -42.69 17.33 5.33
C ASP A 659 -42.76 18.65 6.13
N GLN A 660 -43.73 19.50 5.78
CA GLN A 660 -43.94 20.79 6.42
C GLN A 660 -45.34 20.85 7.03
N ASN A 661 -45.41 21.01 8.35
CA ASN A 661 -46.66 21.31 9.07
C ASN A 661 -46.51 22.62 9.85
N GLY A 662 -46.97 23.73 9.26
CA GLY A 662 -46.69 25.08 9.77
C GLY A 662 -45.20 25.43 9.67
N ASP A 663 -44.60 25.81 10.79
CA ASP A 663 -43.16 26.11 10.91
C ASP A 663 -42.32 24.87 11.32
N ILE A 664 -42.95 23.70 11.44
CA ILE A 664 -42.26 22.46 11.83
C ILE A 664 -41.91 21.67 10.57
N PHE A 665 -40.61 21.44 10.36
CA PHE A 665 -40.07 20.60 9.29
C PHE A 665 -39.67 19.24 9.85
N ARG A 666 -40.20 18.16 9.27
CA ARG A 666 -39.88 16.78 9.69
C ARG A 666 -39.24 16.00 8.55
N PRO A 667 -38.09 15.34 8.78
CA PRO A 667 -37.48 14.50 7.77
C PRO A 667 -38.33 13.26 7.52
N LEU A 668 -38.53 12.94 6.25
CA LEU A 668 -39.18 11.73 5.78
C LEU A 668 -38.10 10.67 5.53
N ARG A 669 -38.32 9.44 6.00
CA ARG A 669 -37.34 8.35 5.93
C ARG A 669 -37.93 7.15 5.21
N THR A 670 -37.10 6.42 4.47
CA THR A 670 -37.41 5.05 4.01
C THR A 670 -36.54 4.08 4.78
N ILE A 671 -37.18 3.14 5.47
CA ILE A 671 -36.54 2.04 6.20
C ILE A 671 -36.63 0.80 5.31
N PHE A 672 -35.55 0.01 5.28
CA PHE A 672 -35.49 -1.27 4.59
C PHE A 672 -35.20 -2.36 5.62
N ASP A 673 -36.15 -3.27 5.81
CA ASP A 673 -36.07 -4.30 6.87
C ASP A 673 -34.80 -5.17 6.76
N ASP A 674 -34.31 -5.39 5.53
CA ASP A 674 -33.12 -6.21 5.25
C ASP A 674 -31.78 -5.54 5.65
N GLU A 675 -31.72 -4.21 5.76
CA GLU A 675 -30.52 -3.51 6.28
C GLU A 675 -30.41 -3.66 7.81
N GLU A 676 -31.52 -3.95 8.52
CA GLU A 676 -31.54 -4.04 9.98
C GLU A 676 -31.06 -5.40 10.54
N ALA A 677 -30.99 -6.43 9.69
CA ALA A 677 -30.69 -7.81 10.10
C ALA A 677 -29.32 -7.98 10.79
N VAL A 678 -28.33 -7.12 10.45
CA VAL A 678 -26.97 -7.19 11.00
C VAL A 678 -26.68 -6.14 12.08
N MET A 679 -27.66 -5.29 12.42
CA MET A 679 -27.42 -4.11 13.26
C MET A 679 -27.05 -4.44 14.71
N ALA A 680 -27.51 -5.59 15.22
CA ALA A 680 -27.11 -6.07 16.54
C ALA A 680 -25.60 -6.40 16.62
N ASP A 681 -25.04 -6.96 15.54
CA ASP A 681 -23.63 -7.29 15.41
C ASP A 681 -22.79 -6.03 15.16
N VAL A 682 -23.25 -5.12 14.29
CA VAL A 682 -22.62 -3.80 14.07
C VAL A 682 -22.55 -3.00 15.38
N ARG A 683 -23.62 -3.04 16.19
CA ARG A 683 -23.63 -2.34 17.49
C ARG A 683 -22.60 -2.91 18.48
N ALA A 684 -22.25 -4.19 18.39
CA ALA A 684 -21.16 -4.76 19.19
C ALA A 684 -19.80 -4.17 18.80
N LEU A 685 -19.51 -4.03 17.50
CA LEU A 685 -18.30 -3.34 17.01
C LEU A 685 -18.25 -1.90 17.55
N GLN A 686 -19.36 -1.17 17.45
CA GLN A 686 -19.47 0.21 17.94
C GLN A 686 -19.23 0.31 19.45
N ARG A 687 -19.79 -0.59 20.27
CA ARG A 687 -19.51 -0.62 21.72
C ARG A 687 -18.03 -0.84 22.02
N GLY A 688 -17.36 -1.69 21.24
CA GLY A 688 -15.91 -1.87 21.31
C GLY A 688 -15.15 -0.57 21.06
N MET A 689 -15.51 0.17 20.00
CA MET A 689 -14.89 1.46 19.69
C MET A 689 -15.11 2.49 20.81
N LEU A 690 -16.34 2.59 21.33
CA LEU A 690 -16.70 3.51 22.41
C LEU A 690 -15.90 3.23 23.70
N ARG A 691 -15.65 1.94 24.01
CA ARG A 691 -14.85 1.53 25.18
C ARG A 691 -13.43 2.09 25.15
N ALA A 692 -12.86 2.28 23.96
CA ALA A 692 -11.49 2.75 23.81
C ALA A 692 -11.35 4.29 23.88
N LEU A 693 -12.44 5.06 23.73
CA LEU A 693 -12.37 6.52 23.61
C LEU A 693 -11.78 7.20 24.86
N GLY A 694 -12.20 6.79 26.05
CA GLY A 694 -11.72 7.37 27.32
C GLY A 694 -10.20 7.20 27.50
N PRO A 695 -9.67 5.96 27.49
CA PRO A 695 -8.23 5.72 27.58
C PRO A 695 -7.40 6.41 26.49
N LEU A 696 -7.91 6.48 25.25
CA LEU A 696 -7.24 7.21 24.17
C LEU A 696 -7.24 8.72 24.42
N ALA A 697 -8.36 9.29 24.87
CA ALA A 697 -8.46 10.71 25.22
C ALA A 697 -7.50 11.06 26.37
N ASP A 698 -7.39 10.19 27.38
CA ASP A 698 -6.45 10.36 28.49
C ASP A 698 -4.99 10.36 27.99
N TYR A 699 -4.64 9.43 27.09
CA TYR A 699 -3.30 9.34 26.50
C TYR A 699 -2.97 10.58 25.65
N VAL A 700 -3.87 10.98 24.74
CA VAL A 700 -3.72 12.19 23.91
C VAL A 700 -3.60 13.45 24.77
N ARG A 701 -4.39 13.54 25.83
CA ARG A 701 -4.34 14.67 26.76
C ARG A 701 -2.99 14.74 27.45
N LEU A 702 -2.53 13.63 28.01
CA LEU A 702 -1.30 13.53 28.81
C LEU A 702 -0.04 13.87 28.01
N HIS A 703 0.02 13.40 26.76
CA HIS A 703 1.19 13.58 25.89
C HIS A 703 1.07 14.77 24.93
N GLY A 704 0.02 15.60 25.05
CA GLY A 704 -0.13 16.79 24.21
C GLY A 704 -0.30 16.52 22.72
N LEU A 705 -0.77 15.32 22.35
CA LEU A 705 -0.90 14.89 20.96
C LEU A 705 -2.08 15.56 20.24
N SER A 706 -2.02 15.56 18.91
CA SER A 706 -3.07 16.02 17.99
C SER A 706 -3.60 14.85 17.15
N ALA A 707 -4.69 15.06 16.43
CA ALA A 707 -5.22 14.08 15.48
C ALA A 707 -4.19 13.64 14.44
N THR A 708 -3.32 14.57 14.02
CA THR A 708 -2.25 14.28 13.03
C THR A 708 -1.24 13.26 13.57
N ASP A 709 -0.99 13.24 14.88
CA ASP A 709 -0.07 12.28 15.51
C ASP A 709 -0.64 10.85 15.53
N LEU A 710 -1.95 10.68 15.29
CA LEU A 710 -2.65 9.39 15.26
C LEU A 710 -2.89 8.88 13.84
N THR A 711 -2.60 9.67 12.81
CA THR A 711 -2.93 9.34 11.42
C THR A 711 -2.25 8.06 10.95
N SER A 712 -1.01 7.78 11.38
CA SER A 712 -0.29 6.54 11.03
C SER A 712 -1.05 5.30 11.51
N VAL A 713 -1.41 5.25 12.80
CA VAL A 713 -2.16 4.12 13.38
C VAL A 713 -3.53 3.97 12.72
N ALA A 714 -4.23 5.07 12.44
CA ALA A 714 -5.53 5.03 11.76
C ALA A 714 -5.42 4.51 10.32
N ARG A 715 -4.39 4.94 9.57
CA ARG A 715 -4.08 4.45 8.21
C ARG A 715 -3.77 2.96 8.22
N ASP A 716 -2.91 2.51 9.13
CA ASP A 716 -2.55 1.11 9.25
C ASP A 716 -3.76 0.24 9.62
N THR A 717 -4.60 0.72 10.55
CA THR A 717 -5.84 0.02 10.93
C THR A 717 -6.81 -0.09 9.76
N LEU A 718 -7.02 1.00 9.01
CA LEU A 718 -7.90 1.01 7.85
C LEU A 718 -7.36 0.07 6.75
N HIS A 719 -6.05 0.11 6.53
CA HIS A 719 -5.38 -0.75 5.57
C HIS A 719 -5.53 -2.23 5.94
N ALA A 720 -5.29 -2.59 7.19
CA ALA A 720 -5.49 -3.95 7.67
C ALA A 720 -6.95 -4.38 7.49
N LEU A 721 -7.91 -3.50 7.76
CA LEU A 721 -9.34 -3.80 7.60
C LEU A 721 -9.68 -4.09 6.14
N THR A 722 -9.21 -3.27 5.19
CA THR A 722 -9.63 -3.40 3.77
C THR A 722 -8.91 -4.54 3.05
N MET A 723 -7.69 -4.86 3.50
CA MET A 723 -6.80 -5.79 2.79
C MET A 723 -6.74 -7.17 3.45
N ASN A 724 -6.79 -7.22 4.78
CA ASN A 724 -6.79 -8.44 5.55
C ASN A 724 -7.91 -8.42 6.61
N PRO A 725 -9.19 -8.26 6.21
CA PRO A 725 -10.30 -8.12 7.14
C PRO A 725 -10.42 -9.32 8.08
N PRO A 726 -10.78 -9.13 9.36
CA PRO A 726 -11.16 -10.24 10.24
C PRO A 726 -12.38 -10.99 9.69
N LEU A 727 -12.41 -12.32 9.82
CA LEU A 727 -13.50 -13.15 9.30
C LEU A 727 -14.89 -12.71 9.75
N PRO A 728 -15.09 -12.29 11.02
CA PRO A 728 -16.43 -11.89 11.42
C PRO A 728 -16.89 -10.58 10.79
N ILE A 729 -15.99 -9.73 10.31
CA ILE A 729 -16.33 -8.58 9.47
C ILE A 729 -16.70 -9.03 8.05
N VAL A 730 -15.96 -9.98 7.48
CA VAL A 730 -16.27 -10.59 6.17
C VAL A 730 -17.67 -11.22 6.19
N ASP A 731 -17.94 -12.06 7.17
CA ASP A 731 -19.24 -12.73 7.34
C ASP A 731 -20.38 -11.74 7.59
N LEU A 732 -20.11 -10.62 8.25
CA LEU A 732 -21.08 -9.54 8.44
C LEU A 732 -21.37 -8.83 7.12
N PHE A 733 -20.34 -8.50 6.34
CA PHE A 733 -20.46 -7.79 5.08
C PHE A 733 -21.25 -8.59 4.03
N TYR A 734 -21.02 -9.89 3.91
CA TYR A 734 -21.74 -10.75 2.95
C TYR A 734 -23.17 -11.12 3.39
N ARG A 735 -23.55 -10.86 4.65
CA ARG A 735 -24.95 -10.94 5.12
C ARG A 735 -25.77 -9.68 4.80
N LEU A 736 -25.13 -8.62 4.32
CA LEU A 736 -25.83 -7.39 3.96
C LEU A 736 -26.58 -7.51 2.63
N HIS A 737 -27.79 -6.95 2.61
CA HIS A 737 -28.44 -6.51 1.37
C HIS A 737 -28.20 -5.00 1.23
N HIS A 738 -27.32 -4.59 0.32
CA HIS A 738 -26.93 -3.18 0.15
C HIS A 738 -27.90 -2.45 -0.77
N ASN A 739 -28.43 -1.32 -0.33
CA ASN A 739 -29.40 -0.55 -1.10
C ASN A 739 -28.76 0.66 -1.81
N GLU A 740 -28.79 0.67 -3.14
CA GLU A 740 -28.33 1.80 -3.97
C GLU A 740 -29.50 2.47 -4.71
N THR A 741 -30.50 2.91 -3.94
CA THR A 741 -31.71 3.61 -4.45
C THR A 741 -31.43 4.97 -5.07
N PHE A 742 -30.29 5.63 -4.78
CA PHE A 742 -29.86 6.86 -5.44
C PHE A 742 -28.95 6.52 -6.63
N GLY A 743 -29.26 7.02 -7.82
CA GLY A 743 -28.55 6.68 -9.05
C GLY A 743 -29.20 5.51 -9.77
N LEU A 744 -29.06 4.30 -9.22
CA LEU A 744 -29.47 3.05 -9.89
C LEU A 744 -30.90 2.61 -9.56
N GLY A 745 -31.41 2.92 -8.36
CA GLY A 745 -32.77 2.54 -7.97
C GLY A 745 -32.94 1.06 -7.59
N GLU A 746 -31.83 0.36 -7.30
CA GLU A 746 -31.78 -1.09 -7.09
C GLU A 746 -31.23 -1.47 -5.70
N VAL A 747 -31.64 -2.64 -5.20
CA VAL A 747 -31.05 -3.30 -4.01
C VAL A 747 -30.13 -4.42 -4.49
N LYS A 748 -28.85 -4.36 -4.10
CA LYS A 748 -27.83 -5.36 -4.40
C LYS A 748 -27.68 -6.34 -3.24
N ASP A 749 -27.93 -7.61 -3.47
CA ASP A 749 -27.61 -8.68 -2.52
C ASP A 749 -26.09 -8.96 -2.57
N MET A 750 -25.39 -8.69 -1.47
CA MET A 750 -23.95 -8.93 -1.38
C MET A 750 -23.62 -10.43 -1.33
N GLY A 751 -24.52 -11.26 -0.80
CA GLY A 751 -24.38 -12.70 -0.70
C GLY A 751 -24.57 -13.43 -2.03
N ALA A 752 -25.38 -12.89 -2.94
CA ALA A 752 -25.57 -13.47 -4.28
C ALA A 752 -24.28 -13.52 -5.12
N GLN A 753 -23.27 -12.70 -4.77
CA GLN A 753 -21.98 -12.65 -5.47
C GLN A 753 -21.07 -13.87 -5.17
N SER A 754 -21.37 -14.67 -4.15
CA SER A 754 -20.59 -15.88 -3.78
C SER A 754 -21.19 -17.20 -4.31
N ALA A 755 -22.34 -17.15 -4.98
CA ALA A 755 -23.07 -18.33 -5.47
C ALA A 755 -22.28 -19.18 -6.50
N GLY A 756 -21.28 -18.61 -7.17
CA GLY A 756 -20.43 -19.32 -8.15
C GLY A 756 -19.29 -20.15 -7.56
N ILE A 757 -19.06 -20.11 -6.24
CA ILE A 757 -17.87 -20.73 -5.64
C ILE A 757 -17.98 -22.28 -5.60
N ALA A 758 -19.19 -22.84 -5.61
CA ALA A 758 -19.35 -24.30 -5.69
C ALA A 758 -19.04 -24.88 -7.08
N GLU A 759 -19.07 -24.06 -8.14
CA GLU A 759 -19.03 -24.52 -9.53
C GLU A 759 -17.61 -24.84 -10.03
N PHE A 760 -16.56 -24.26 -9.43
CA PHE A 760 -15.18 -24.47 -9.88
C PHE A 760 -14.50 -25.72 -9.31
N ALA A 761 -15.11 -26.42 -8.35
CA ALA A 761 -14.48 -27.56 -7.66
C ALA A 761 -14.12 -28.73 -8.61
N THR A 762 -14.72 -28.78 -9.80
CA THR A 762 -14.44 -29.77 -10.85
C THR A 762 -13.43 -29.29 -11.90
N LEU A 763 -13.22 -27.98 -12.05
CA LEU A 763 -12.35 -27.37 -13.06
C LEU A 763 -10.85 -27.59 -12.74
N LYS A 764 -10.00 -27.38 -13.75
CA LYS A 764 -8.53 -27.46 -13.66
C LYS A 764 -7.87 -26.44 -14.59
N GLY A 765 -6.57 -26.20 -14.39
CA GLY A 765 -5.75 -25.40 -15.32
C GLY A 765 -6.29 -23.98 -15.55
N SER A 766 -6.22 -23.52 -16.80
CA SER A 766 -6.65 -22.18 -17.20
C SER A 766 -8.15 -21.92 -16.96
N ASP A 767 -8.99 -22.94 -17.08
CA ASP A 767 -10.44 -22.80 -16.87
C ASP A 767 -10.79 -22.58 -15.39
N LEU A 768 -10.09 -23.26 -14.48
CA LEU A 768 -10.20 -23.00 -13.03
C LEU A 768 -9.77 -21.57 -12.71
N HIS A 769 -8.61 -21.15 -13.24
CA HIS A 769 -8.09 -19.79 -13.01
C HIS A 769 -9.08 -18.73 -13.48
N LYS A 770 -9.62 -18.89 -14.70
CA LYS A 770 -10.62 -17.98 -15.26
C LYS A 770 -11.89 -17.94 -14.42
N ALA A 771 -12.45 -19.10 -14.05
CA ALA A 771 -13.68 -19.15 -13.26
C ALA A 771 -13.52 -18.44 -11.90
N LEU A 772 -12.40 -18.69 -11.19
CA LEU A 772 -12.10 -18.01 -9.93
C LEU A 772 -11.84 -16.51 -10.14
N SER A 773 -11.07 -16.14 -11.17
CA SER A 773 -10.80 -14.72 -11.48
C SER A 773 -12.08 -13.97 -11.84
N ASP A 774 -12.99 -14.57 -12.60
CA ASP A 774 -14.27 -13.97 -12.98
C ASP A 774 -15.18 -13.77 -11.76
N VAL A 775 -15.13 -14.69 -10.77
CA VAL A 775 -15.82 -14.50 -9.48
C VAL A 775 -15.21 -13.32 -8.73
N LEU A 776 -13.89 -13.29 -8.55
CA LEU A 776 -13.19 -12.21 -7.83
C LEU A 776 -13.35 -10.84 -8.52
N CYS A 777 -13.40 -10.78 -9.84
CA CYS A 777 -13.63 -9.52 -10.58
C CYS A 777 -15.07 -9.01 -10.47
N LYS A 778 -16.03 -9.88 -10.17
CA LYS A 778 -17.46 -9.52 -10.01
C LYS A 778 -17.83 -9.23 -8.57
N THR A 779 -17.01 -9.63 -7.60
CA THR A 779 -17.25 -9.33 -6.20
C THR A 779 -16.86 -7.88 -5.89
N ARG A 780 -17.67 -7.22 -5.06
CA ARG A 780 -17.41 -5.83 -4.64
C ARG A 780 -16.13 -5.70 -3.81
N TRP A 781 -15.83 -6.70 -2.98
CA TRP A 781 -14.68 -6.70 -2.08
C TRP A 781 -13.86 -8.00 -2.22
N PRO A 782 -12.99 -8.09 -3.25
CA PRO A 782 -12.27 -9.31 -3.60
C PRO A 782 -11.39 -9.84 -2.47
N GLU A 783 -10.75 -8.94 -1.70
CA GLU A 783 -9.89 -9.28 -0.55
C GLU A 783 -10.67 -10.00 0.55
N ALA A 784 -11.93 -9.60 0.79
CA ALA A 784 -12.81 -10.32 1.69
C ALA A 784 -13.37 -11.60 1.05
N SER A 785 -13.60 -11.62 -0.27
CA SER A 785 -14.09 -12.83 -0.95
C SER A 785 -13.14 -14.00 -0.77
N VAL A 786 -11.83 -13.80 -0.91
CA VAL A 786 -10.84 -14.87 -0.76
C VAL A 786 -10.77 -15.44 0.66
N GLN A 787 -11.20 -14.69 1.67
CA GLN A 787 -11.25 -15.12 3.06
C GLN A 787 -12.44 -16.03 3.42
N GLN A 788 -13.46 -16.06 2.57
CA GLN A 788 -14.68 -16.83 2.82
C GLN A 788 -14.38 -18.30 3.10
N LYS A 789 -15.15 -18.89 4.01
CA LYS A 789 -14.99 -20.27 4.45
C LYS A 789 -14.94 -21.28 3.29
N VAL A 790 -15.75 -21.08 2.26
CA VAL A 790 -15.84 -21.97 1.10
C VAL A 790 -14.53 -22.05 0.30
N LEU A 791 -13.83 -20.92 0.10
CA LEU A 791 -12.53 -20.90 -0.59
C LEU A 791 -11.42 -21.48 0.29
N ARG A 792 -11.49 -21.24 1.60
CA ARG A 792 -10.57 -21.87 2.57
C ARG A 792 -10.69 -23.38 2.60
N ASP A 793 -11.91 -23.90 2.71
CA ASP A 793 -12.19 -25.34 2.72
C ASP A 793 -11.75 -25.98 1.39
N TRP A 794 -12.00 -25.30 0.27
CA TRP A 794 -11.49 -25.72 -1.04
C TRP A 794 -9.97 -25.77 -1.06
N TRP A 795 -9.27 -24.73 -0.61
CA TRP A 795 -7.79 -24.68 -0.61
C TRP A 795 -7.18 -25.84 0.18
N GLN A 796 -7.77 -26.17 1.34
CA GLN A 796 -7.31 -27.27 2.19
C GLN A 796 -7.49 -28.66 1.55
N THR A 797 -8.45 -28.80 0.64
CA THR A 797 -8.78 -30.09 0.00
C THR A 797 -8.29 -30.20 -1.45
N ALA A 798 -7.95 -29.07 -2.09
CA ALA A 798 -7.43 -29.02 -3.45
C ALA A 798 -6.06 -29.72 -3.54
N ASP A 799 -5.80 -30.40 -4.67
CA ASP A 799 -4.48 -30.93 -5.00
C ASP A 799 -3.51 -29.80 -5.43
N ALA A 800 -2.21 -30.14 -5.55
CA ALA A 800 -1.19 -29.15 -5.89
C ALA A 800 -1.43 -28.49 -7.26
N ASP A 801 -1.91 -29.23 -8.26
CA ASP A 801 -2.19 -28.70 -9.59
C ASP A 801 -3.27 -27.62 -9.56
N ARG A 802 -4.35 -27.87 -8.80
CA ARG A 802 -5.44 -26.90 -8.62
C ARG A 802 -5.03 -25.70 -7.80
N ARG A 803 -4.22 -25.88 -6.76
CA ARG A 803 -3.67 -24.75 -5.98
C ARG A 803 -2.75 -23.87 -6.83
N MET A 804 -1.88 -24.48 -7.64
CA MET A 804 -1.02 -23.75 -8.57
C MET A 804 -1.82 -22.97 -9.61
N ALA A 805 -2.93 -23.54 -10.12
CA ALA A 805 -3.79 -22.88 -11.09
C ALA A 805 -4.74 -21.81 -10.48
N ALA A 806 -4.80 -21.65 -9.16
CA ALA A 806 -5.62 -20.62 -8.53
C ALA A 806 -5.10 -19.20 -8.85
N PRO A 807 -5.95 -18.16 -8.84
CA PRO A 807 -5.47 -16.78 -8.84
C PRO A 807 -4.53 -16.54 -7.66
N ALA A 808 -3.49 -15.74 -7.87
CA ALA A 808 -2.45 -15.47 -6.86
C ALA A 808 -3.02 -14.95 -5.53
N GLU A 809 -4.14 -14.22 -5.55
CA GLU A 809 -4.84 -13.72 -4.36
C GLU A 809 -5.25 -14.84 -3.38
N VAL A 810 -5.67 -15.98 -3.93
CA VAL A 810 -6.09 -17.14 -3.12
C VAL A 810 -4.86 -17.77 -2.45
N THR A 811 -3.79 -17.96 -3.22
CA THR A 811 -2.53 -18.53 -2.71
C THR A 811 -1.90 -17.62 -1.66
N ALA A 812 -1.84 -16.32 -1.93
CA ALA A 812 -1.26 -15.31 -1.05
C ALA A 812 -1.81 -15.39 0.38
N LEU A 813 -3.11 -15.64 0.49
CA LEU A 813 -3.81 -15.70 1.76
C LEU A 813 -3.70 -17.07 2.44
N HIS A 814 -3.89 -18.17 1.70
CA HIS A 814 -4.09 -19.50 2.30
C HIS A 814 -2.82 -20.36 2.37
N ALA A 815 -1.73 -19.98 1.69
CA ALA A 815 -0.46 -20.70 1.75
C ALA A 815 0.43 -20.18 2.89
N PRO A 816 0.79 -21.00 3.91
CA PRO A 816 1.59 -20.51 5.04
C PRO A 816 2.96 -19.93 4.67
N ALA A 817 3.58 -20.41 3.59
CA ALA A 817 4.87 -19.95 3.10
C ALA A 817 4.85 -18.50 2.65
N THR A 818 3.71 -17.93 2.25
CA THR A 818 3.62 -16.54 1.77
C THR A 818 3.99 -15.55 2.88
N VAL A 819 3.65 -15.87 4.13
CA VAL A 819 4.06 -15.09 5.31
C VAL A 819 5.56 -15.22 5.56
N LYS A 820 6.11 -16.43 5.44
CA LYS A 820 7.53 -16.71 5.70
C LYS A 820 8.48 -16.06 4.69
N ILE A 821 8.01 -15.82 3.45
CA ILE A 821 8.86 -15.41 2.33
C ILE A 821 8.86 -13.90 2.09
N ARG A 822 8.02 -13.15 2.82
CA ARG A 822 8.04 -11.68 2.75
C ARG A 822 9.43 -11.19 3.13
N GLY A 823 10.02 -10.37 2.25
CA GLY A 823 11.38 -9.87 2.39
C GLY A 823 12.48 -10.84 1.94
N SER A 824 12.17 -12.08 1.53
CA SER A 824 13.15 -13.02 0.98
C SER A 824 13.71 -12.55 -0.36
N ASN A 825 14.96 -12.88 -0.64
CA ASN A 825 15.70 -12.44 -1.82
C ASN A 825 15.54 -13.43 -2.98
N LEU A 826 15.09 -12.92 -4.12
CA LEU A 826 14.88 -13.67 -5.37
C LEU A 826 15.99 -13.32 -6.37
N SER A 827 16.93 -14.21 -6.63
CA SER A 827 17.96 -14.01 -7.67
C SER A 827 17.54 -14.61 -9.00
N VAL A 828 17.53 -13.82 -10.07
CA VAL A 828 17.15 -14.28 -11.43
C VAL A 828 18.29 -14.04 -12.40
N PHE A 829 18.80 -15.12 -13.00
CA PHE A 829 19.94 -15.09 -13.92
C PHE A 829 19.45 -14.95 -15.35
N VAL A 830 19.56 -13.73 -15.90
CA VAL A 830 18.98 -13.29 -17.16
C VAL A 830 20.08 -13.15 -18.23
N PRO A 831 19.83 -13.56 -19.50
CA PRO A 831 20.73 -13.26 -20.61
C PRO A 831 20.84 -11.73 -20.86
N PRO A 832 21.71 -11.27 -21.78
CA PRO A 832 21.81 -9.84 -22.08
C PRO A 832 20.45 -9.29 -22.54
N PRO A 833 19.97 -8.17 -21.95
CA PRO A 833 18.62 -7.66 -22.19
C PRO A 833 18.44 -7.26 -23.65
N LEU A 834 17.29 -7.61 -24.23
CA LEU A 834 16.93 -7.30 -25.62
C LEU A 834 15.53 -6.68 -25.68
N ILE A 835 15.39 -5.51 -26.30
CA ILE A 835 14.12 -4.80 -26.50
C ILE A 835 13.19 -5.63 -27.40
N GLY A 836 11.91 -5.71 -27.03
CA GLY A 836 10.89 -6.45 -27.80
C GLY A 836 11.05 -7.98 -27.76
N SER A 837 11.87 -8.51 -26.86
CA SER A 837 12.09 -9.95 -26.72
C SER A 837 10.98 -10.60 -25.90
N GLY A 838 10.22 -11.49 -26.53
CA GLY A 838 9.18 -12.27 -25.85
C GLY A 838 9.72 -13.11 -24.68
N GLY A 839 10.97 -13.58 -24.76
CA GLY A 839 11.58 -14.36 -23.68
C GLY A 839 11.93 -13.53 -22.45
N HIS A 840 12.42 -12.30 -22.65
CA HIS A 840 12.62 -11.36 -21.54
C HIS A 840 11.30 -10.97 -20.91
N ARG A 841 10.26 -10.72 -21.72
CA ARG A 841 8.92 -10.42 -21.21
C ARG A 841 8.40 -11.53 -20.29
N THR A 842 8.54 -12.81 -20.66
CA THR A 842 8.17 -13.93 -19.78
C THR A 842 8.95 -13.91 -18.45
N ILE A 843 10.29 -13.76 -18.49
CA ILE A 843 11.14 -13.71 -17.30
C ILE A 843 10.67 -12.60 -16.34
N PHE A 844 10.49 -11.39 -16.88
CA PHE A 844 10.14 -10.24 -16.04
C PHE A 844 8.66 -10.27 -15.61
N ASN A 845 7.75 -10.88 -16.37
CA ASN A 845 6.39 -11.12 -15.89
C ASN A 845 6.39 -12.02 -14.64
N MET A 846 7.20 -13.09 -14.64
CA MET A 846 7.40 -13.95 -13.47
C MET A 846 8.01 -13.14 -12.31
N VAL A 847 9.06 -12.35 -12.56
CA VAL A 847 9.69 -11.49 -11.54
C VAL A 847 8.66 -10.56 -10.90
N ARG A 848 7.85 -9.87 -11.71
CA ARG A 848 6.81 -8.96 -11.21
C ARG A 848 5.82 -9.70 -10.32
N ARG A 849 5.35 -10.88 -10.75
CA ARG A 849 4.42 -11.70 -9.97
C ARG A 849 5.00 -12.25 -8.67
N LEU A 850 6.27 -12.67 -8.66
CA LEU A 850 6.94 -13.13 -7.42
C LEU A 850 7.27 -11.96 -6.49
N SER A 851 7.61 -10.80 -7.06
CA SER A 851 7.80 -9.58 -6.30
C SER A 851 6.52 -9.18 -5.60
N GLU A 852 5.39 -9.27 -6.31
CA GLU A 852 4.04 -9.23 -5.76
C GLU A 852 3.92 -10.16 -4.54
N PHE A 853 4.37 -11.41 -4.51
CA PHE A 853 4.33 -12.23 -3.27
C PHE A 853 5.19 -11.73 -2.08
N GLY A 854 5.88 -10.59 -2.19
CA GLY A 854 6.68 -9.99 -1.14
C GLY A 854 8.19 -10.27 -1.28
N MET A 855 8.63 -10.85 -2.40
CA MET A 855 10.05 -11.17 -2.61
C MET A 855 10.81 -9.96 -3.16
N ARG A 856 12.08 -9.83 -2.78
CA ARG A 856 13.01 -8.78 -3.23
C ARG A 856 13.82 -9.25 -4.44
N PRO A 857 13.58 -8.73 -5.66
CA PRO A 857 14.26 -9.23 -6.85
C PRO A 857 15.70 -8.71 -6.97
N HIS A 858 16.62 -9.63 -7.25
CA HIS A 858 18.01 -9.43 -7.66
C HIS A 858 18.17 -9.93 -9.10
N ILE A 859 18.21 -9.01 -10.05
CA ILE A 859 18.32 -9.33 -11.48
C ILE A 859 19.80 -9.41 -11.86
N MET A 860 20.26 -10.60 -12.23
CA MET A 860 21.65 -10.89 -12.59
C MET A 860 21.78 -10.93 -14.11
N LEU A 861 22.31 -9.87 -14.72
CA LEU A 861 22.50 -9.82 -16.18
C LEU A 861 23.77 -10.57 -16.59
N GLU A 862 23.71 -11.34 -17.66
CA GLU A 862 24.90 -11.97 -18.26
C GLU A 862 25.81 -10.93 -18.95
N GLY A 863 25.23 -9.82 -19.40
CA GLY A 863 25.95 -8.70 -20.02
C GLY A 863 25.05 -7.49 -20.27
N VAL A 864 25.63 -6.40 -20.80
CA VAL A 864 24.97 -5.09 -20.91
C VAL A 864 23.75 -5.08 -21.84
N GLY A 865 23.79 -5.83 -22.95
CA GLY A 865 22.69 -5.86 -23.93
C GLY A 865 22.23 -4.47 -24.38
N ASP A 866 20.92 -4.28 -24.47
CA ASP A 866 20.28 -2.98 -24.75
C ASP A 866 20.24 -2.03 -23.51
N GLY A 867 20.82 -2.44 -22.38
CA GLY A 867 21.02 -1.61 -21.19
C GLY A 867 19.89 -1.65 -20.15
N VAL A 868 20.08 -0.87 -19.07
CA VAL A 868 19.21 -0.82 -17.88
C VAL A 868 17.77 -0.39 -18.23
N GLY A 869 17.62 0.57 -19.16
CA GLY A 869 16.29 1.07 -19.54
C GLY A 869 15.37 0.00 -20.12
N ALA A 870 15.92 -1.01 -20.81
CA ALA A 870 15.12 -2.15 -21.30
C ALA A 870 14.60 -3.02 -20.14
N VAL A 871 15.42 -3.19 -19.08
CA VAL A 871 15.03 -3.92 -17.88
C VAL A 871 13.97 -3.15 -17.09
N GLU A 872 14.13 -1.84 -16.94
CA GLU A 872 13.15 -0.95 -16.30
C GLU A 872 11.79 -1.01 -17.01
N GLU A 873 11.77 -0.99 -18.35
CA GLU A 873 10.54 -1.14 -19.14
C GLU A 873 9.85 -2.48 -18.84
N TYR A 874 10.60 -3.58 -18.77
CA TYR A 874 10.04 -4.90 -18.46
C TYR A 874 9.59 -5.05 -16.99
N LEU A 875 10.28 -4.39 -16.06
CA LEU A 875 9.90 -4.37 -14.64
C LEU A 875 8.65 -3.51 -14.38
N ALA A 876 8.32 -2.59 -15.28
CA ALA A 876 7.05 -1.84 -15.28
C ALA A 876 6.69 -1.24 -13.89
N GLY A 877 7.67 -0.64 -13.23
CA GLY A 877 7.50 -0.04 -11.90
C GLY A 877 7.91 -0.91 -10.72
N THR A 878 8.15 -2.22 -10.91
CA THR A 878 8.61 -3.13 -9.85
C THR A 878 10.04 -2.80 -9.39
N SER A 879 10.22 -2.64 -8.07
CA SER A 879 11.53 -2.40 -7.46
C SER A 879 12.43 -3.64 -7.54
N ALA A 880 13.70 -3.42 -7.87
CA ALA A 880 14.69 -4.49 -7.99
C ALA A 880 16.12 -3.98 -7.81
N LEU A 881 17.03 -4.89 -7.44
CA LEU A 881 18.47 -4.69 -7.56
C LEU A 881 18.98 -5.30 -8.86
N LEU A 882 19.59 -4.47 -9.70
CA LEU A 882 20.15 -4.91 -10.97
C LEU A 882 21.66 -5.07 -10.86
N HIS A 883 22.15 -6.28 -11.10
CA HIS A 883 23.56 -6.65 -11.12
C HIS A 883 24.01 -6.82 -12.57
N MET A 884 25.02 -6.06 -13.00
CA MET A 884 25.45 -6.04 -14.41
C MET A 884 26.24 -7.28 -14.86
N ARG A 885 26.42 -8.25 -13.97
CA ARG A 885 27.10 -9.53 -14.21
C ARG A 885 26.58 -10.60 -13.25
N TRP A 886 26.76 -11.87 -13.62
CA TRP A 886 26.49 -12.99 -12.71
C TRP A 886 27.56 -13.08 -11.62
N HIS A 887 27.14 -13.15 -10.36
CA HIS A 887 27.99 -13.44 -9.21
C HIS A 887 27.20 -14.18 -8.13
N ASN A 888 27.90 -14.78 -7.16
CA ASN A 888 27.32 -15.62 -6.10
C ASN A 888 27.35 -14.93 -4.73
N ARG A 889 27.45 -13.59 -4.71
CA ARG A 889 27.58 -12.79 -3.48
C ARG A 889 26.25 -12.20 -3.00
N ALA A 890 25.24 -12.15 -3.86
CA ALA A 890 23.94 -11.59 -3.47
C ALA A 890 23.22 -12.56 -2.52
N PRO A 891 22.62 -12.06 -1.42
CA PRO A 891 21.76 -12.88 -0.59
C PRO A 891 20.63 -13.43 -1.47
N SER A 892 20.37 -14.73 -1.37
CA SER A 892 19.45 -15.44 -2.28
C SER A 892 18.78 -16.58 -1.53
N ASP A 893 17.47 -16.47 -1.33
CA ASP A 893 16.64 -17.52 -0.75
C ASP A 893 16.05 -18.40 -1.86
N VAL A 894 15.75 -17.80 -3.00
CA VAL A 894 15.32 -18.49 -4.24
C VAL A 894 16.18 -18.02 -5.40
N ALA A 895 16.69 -18.94 -6.22
CA ALA A 895 17.45 -18.61 -7.43
C ALA A 895 16.85 -19.25 -8.69
N PHE A 896 16.71 -18.47 -9.75
CA PHE A 896 16.18 -18.88 -11.05
C PHE A 896 17.23 -18.84 -12.16
N ALA A 897 17.43 -19.98 -12.81
CA ALA A 897 18.01 -20.04 -14.15
C ALA A 897 16.95 -19.65 -15.18
N THR A 898 17.36 -19.03 -16.29
CA THR A 898 16.45 -18.64 -17.40
C THR A 898 16.98 -18.97 -18.80
N VAL A 899 18.23 -19.41 -18.89
CA VAL A 899 18.93 -19.88 -20.11
C VAL A 899 19.81 -21.09 -19.80
N ALA A 900 20.11 -21.95 -20.78
CA ALA A 900 20.79 -23.24 -20.54
C ALA A 900 22.13 -23.13 -19.81
N ASN A 901 22.93 -22.11 -20.08
CA ASN A 901 24.21 -21.89 -19.41
C ASN A 901 24.06 -21.38 -17.96
N SER A 902 22.96 -20.71 -17.62
CA SER A 902 22.68 -20.29 -16.24
C SER A 902 22.30 -21.46 -15.31
N ALA A 903 21.79 -22.57 -15.86
CA ALA A 903 21.35 -23.73 -15.07
C ALA A 903 22.49 -24.36 -14.25
N ALA A 904 23.67 -24.52 -14.86
CA ALA A 904 24.84 -25.02 -14.13
C ALA A 904 25.26 -24.06 -13.01
N TYR A 905 25.24 -22.76 -13.28
CA TYR A 905 25.60 -21.72 -12.32
C TYR A 905 24.68 -21.75 -11.09
N VAL A 906 23.37 -21.75 -11.31
CA VAL A 906 22.36 -21.78 -10.24
C VAL A 906 22.46 -23.07 -9.42
N ALA A 907 22.67 -24.22 -10.07
CA ALA A 907 22.83 -25.50 -9.38
C ALA A 907 24.01 -25.51 -8.41
N GLU A 908 25.09 -24.80 -8.74
CA GLU A 908 26.33 -24.74 -7.94
C GLU A 908 26.26 -23.76 -6.74
N LEU A 909 25.21 -22.93 -6.63
CA LEU A 909 25.05 -21.99 -5.51
C LEU A 909 24.79 -22.72 -4.18
N ARG A 910 25.81 -22.83 -3.31
CA ARG A 910 25.72 -23.65 -2.08
C ARG A 910 24.84 -23.06 -0.97
N HIS A 911 24.64 -21.74 -0.96
CA HIS A 911 23.93 -21.03 0.10
C HIS A 911 22.44 -20.82 -0.20
N VAL A 912 21.96 -21.27 -1.36
CA VAL A 912 20.57 -21.05 -1.79
C VAL A 912 19.76 -22.32 -1.54
N PRO A 913 18.73 -22.27 -0.69
CA PRO A 913 17.92 -23.45 -0.35
C PRO A 913 17.01 -23.89 -1.51
N HIS A 914 16.44 -22.96 -2.27
CA HIS A 914 15.49 -23.28 -3.34
C HIS A 914 16.00 -22.81 -4.71
N LYS A 915 16.10 -23.75 -5.66
CA LYS A 915 16.70 -23.51 -6.98
C LYS A 915 15.77 -23.97 -8.09
N ALA A 916 15.49 -23.06 -9.01
CA ALA A 916 14.52 -23.24 -10.07
C ALA A 916 15.10 -22.91 -11.45
N TYR A 917 14.43 -23.39 -12.49
CA TYR A 917 14.76 -23.09 -13.88
C TYR A 917 13.48 -22.80 -14.67
N LEU A 918 13.34 -21.57 -15.16
CA LEU A 918 12.31 -21.19 -16.13
C LEU A 918 12.76 -21.60 -17.54
N VAL A 919 12.22 -22.72 -18.04
CA VAL A 919 12.52 -23.30 -19.35
C VAL A 919 11.53 -22.79 -20.39
N GLN A 920 11.99 -21.93 -21.30
CA GLN A 920 11.13 -21.27 -22.28
C GLN A 920 11.08 -21.98 -23.64
N ASP A 921 12.11 -22.76 -23.96
CA ASP A 921 12.21 -23.52 -25.20
C ASP A 921 13.13 -24.73 -24.94
N TYR A 922 13.14 -25.69 -25.86
CA TYR A 922 14.11 -26.78 -25.80
C TYR A 922 15.41 -26.30 -26.46
N GLU A 923 16.20 -25.52 -25.70
CA GLU A 923 17.33 -24.72 -26.19
C GLU A 923 18.40 -25.54 -26.94
N SER A 924 18.50 -26.84 -26.68
CA SER A 924 19.35 -27.76 -27.42
C SER A 924 19.11 -27.66 -28.92
N LEU A 925 17.86 -27.52 -29.37
CA LEU A 925 17.48 -27.41 -30.79
C LEU A 925 17.90 -26.09 -31.46
N PHE A 926 18.46 -25.13 -30.72
CA PHE A 926 19.05 -23.93 -31.32
C PHE A 926 20.36 -24.24 -32.04
N ASN A 927 20.97 -25.38 -31.71
CA ASN A 927 22.20 -25.86 -32.29
C ASN A 927 21.94 -27.19 -33.01
N PRO A 928 22.59 -27.47 -34.15
CA PRO A 928 22.79 -28.84 -34.60
C PRO A 928 23.45 -29.68 -33.50
N MET A 929 23.37 -31.01 -33.57
CA MET A 929 24.07 -31.89 -32.63
C MET A 929 25.55 -31.50 -32.52
N SER A 930 25.93 -30.92 -31.38
CA SER A 930 27.20 -30.24 -31.12
C SER A 930 27.37 -30.05 -29.60
N ASP A 931 28.47 -29.45 -29.18
CA ASP A 931 28.69 -29.09 -27.77
C ASP A 931 27.53 -28.25 -27.21
N GLY A 932 27.06 -27.25 -27.96
CA GLY A 932 25.92 -26.41 -27.55
C GLY A 932 24.63 -27.22 -27.38
N TYR A 933 24.39 -28.21 -28.23
CA TYR A 933 23.25 -29.12 -28.08
C TYR A 933 23.35 -29.96 -26.81
N ILE A 934 24.52 -30.57 -26.55
CA ILE A 934 24.75 -31.42 -25.38
C ILE A 934 24.72 -30.60 -24.09
N ILE A 935 25.30 -29.40 -24.08
CA ILE A 935 25.24 -28.46 -22.95
C ILE A 935 23.78 -28.10 -22.65
N GLY A 936 23.00 -27.80 -23.69
CA GLY A 936 21.55 -27.58 -23.59
C GLY A 936 20.84 -28.75 -22.91
N GLN A 937 21.10 -30.00 -23.33
CA GLN A 937 20.50 -31.19 -22.72
C GLN A 937 20.93 -31.39 -21.27
N ASN A 938 22.20 -31.16 -20.96
CA ASN A 938 22.73 -31.31 -19.61
C ASN A 938 22.14 -30.27 -18.63
N SER A 939 21.62 -29.14 -19.12
CA SER A 939 21.00 -28.12 -18.28
C SER A 939 19.76 -28.64 -17.53
N TYR A 940 18.98 -29.54 -18.14
CA TYR A 940 17.78 -30.15 -17.55
C TYR A 940 18.08 -31.23 -16.50
N ALA A 941 19.32 -31.72 -16.46
CA ALA A 941 19.77 -32.78 -15.54
C ALA A 941 20.45 -32.24 -14.27
N LYS A 942 20.34 -30.94 -13.99
CA LYS A 942 21.04 -30.27 -12.87
C LYS A 942 20.32 -30.33 -11.51
N GLY A 943 19.21 -31.07 -11.42
CA GLY A 943 18.44 -31.21 -10.18
C GLY A 943 17.70 -29.94 -9.76
N LEU A 944 17.44 -29.03 -10.72
CA LEU A 944 16.63 -27.84 -10.50
C LEU A 944 15.14 -28.17 -10.59
N GLN A 945 14.29 -27.41 -9.90
CA GLN A 945 12.85 -27.44 -10.13
C GLN A 945 12.53 -26.72 -11.44
N HIS A 946 11.89 -27.40 -12.40
CA HIS A 946 11.60 -26.79 -13.70
C HIS A 946 10.20 -26.15 -13.73
N PHE A 947 10.14 -24.97 -14.33
CA PHE A 947 8.92 -24.28 -14.72
C PHE A 947 8.98 -24.08 -16.23
N THR A 948 8.07 -24.67 -16.99
CA THR A 948 8.09 -24.58 -18.46
C THR A 948 6.96 -23.69 -18.94
N ILE A 949 7.08 -23.14 -20.16
CA ILE A 949 6.02 -22.33 -20.77
C ILE A 949 5.04 -23.14 -21.65
N GLY A 950 5.03 -24.48 -21.56
CA GLY A 950 4.15 -25.32 -22.38
C GLY A 950 4.18 -26.81 -21.99
N ASN A 951 3.10 -27.53 -22.34
CA ASN A 951 2.94 -28.95 -22.01
C ASN A 951 4.03 -29.81 -22.66
N TRP A 952 4.40 -29.53 -23.91
CA TRP A 952 5.45 -30.31 -24.57
C TRP A 952 6.80 -30.30 -23.86
N LEU A 953 7.24 -29.15 -23.34
CA LEU A 953 8.49 -29.05 -22.58
C LEU A 953 8.40 -29.85 -21.28
N SER A 954 7.30 -29.72 -20.55
CA SER A 954 7.09 -30.51 -19.33
C SER A 954 7.05 -32.02 -19.62
N HIS A 955 6.48 -32.42 -20.76
CA HIS A 955 6.50 -33.81 -21.20
C HIS A 955 7.94 -34.29 -21.44
N ILE A 956 8.76 -33.53 -22.17
CA ILE A 956 10.18 -33.89 -22.41
C ILE A 956 10.97 -33.98 -21.12
N ILE A 957 10.90 -32.95 -20.27
CA ILE A 957 11.66 -32.90 -19.01
C ILE A 957 11.29 -34.09 -18.11
N THR A 958 10.00 -34.40 -18.04
CA THR A 958 9.49 -35.53 -17.25
C THR A 958 9.87 -36.89 -17.86
N THR A 959 9.70 -37.07 -19.16
CA THR A 959 9.83 -38.39 -19.81
C THR A 959 11.27 -38.73 -20.20
N GLU A 960 12.11 -37.75 -20.51
CA GLU A 960 13.49 -38.00 -20.92
C GLU A 960 14.48 -37.86 -19.75
N TYR A 961 14.18 -37.00 -18.77
CA TYR A 961 15.11 -36.69 -17.67
C TYR A 961 14.60 -37.11 -16.28
N ALA A 962 13.34 -37.56 -16.17
CA ALA A 962 12.70 -37.89 -14.89
C ALA A 962 12.77 -36.74 -13.86
N ALA A 963 12.80 -35.49 -14.35
CA ALA A 963 12.90 -34.30 -13.52
C ALA A 963 11.51 -33.70 -13.27
N PRO A 964 11.28 -33.12 -12.08
CA PRO A 964 10.02 -32.44 -11.78
C PRO A 964 9.88 -31.19 -12.65
N SER A 965 8.67 -30.98 -13.17
CA SER A 965 8.34 -29.87 -14.05
C SER A 965 6.91 -29.42 -13.81
N VAL A 966 6.72 -28.11 -13.72
CA VAL A 966 5.40 -27.45 -13.71
C VAL A 966 5.19 -26.82 -15.08
N ALA A 967 4.09 -27.16 -15.76
CA ALA A 967 3.72 -26.49 -17.01
C ALA A 967 2.97 -25.19 -16.69
N ALA A 968 3.65 -24.06 -16.82
CA ALA A 968 3.01 -22.77 -16.98
C ALA A 968 2.70 -22.58 -18.47
N GLY A 969 1.55 -22.02 -18.82
CA GLY A 969 1.03 -22.09 -20.19
C GLY A 969 1.70 -21.15 -21.20
N LEU A 970 1.15 -21.17 -22.42
CA LEU A 970 1.36 -20.19 -23.50
C LEU A 970 0.27 -19.11 -23.41
N GLY A 971 0.29 -18.31 -22.35
CA GLY A 971 -0.75 -17.33 -22.04
C GLY A 971 -0.84 -16.17 -23.04
N VAL A 972 -1.98 -15.47 -23.06
CA VAL A 972 -2.25 -14.36 -23.98
C VAL A 972 -2.60 -13.10 -23.19
N ASP A 973 -2.11 -11.95 -23.67
CA ASP A 973 -2.57 -10.65 -23.21
C ASP A 973 -3.95 -10.33 -23.82
N THR A 974 -5.02 -10.79 -23.17
CA THR A 974 -6.39 -10.63 -23.66
C THR A 974 -6.90 -9.18 -23.57
N ALA A 975 -6.17 -8.29 -22.88
CA ALA A 975 -6.46 -6.85 -22.91
C ALA A 975 -6.07 -6.24 -24.27
N VAL A 976 -4.99 -6.76 -24.87
CA VAL A 976 -4.46 -6.35 -26.18
C VAL A 976 -5.08 -7.14 -27.32
N TYR A 977 -4.97 -8.47 -27.27
CA TYR A 977 -5.41 -9.35 -28.35
C TYR A 977 -6.86 -9.78 -28.14
N LYS A 978 -7.73 -9.28 -29.02
CA LYS A 978 -9.17 -9.55 -29.00
C LYS A 978 -9.79 -9.28 -30.36
N ARG A 979 -10.87 -10.00 -30.67
CA ARG A 979 -11.65 -9.76 -31.89
C ARG A 979 -12.29 -8.36 -31.87
N ASP A 980 -11.89 -7.51 -32.79
CA ASP A 980 -12.54 -6.23 -33.08
C ASP A 980 -13.58 -6.40 -34.19
N LYS A 981 -14.86 -6.35 -33.82
CA LYS A 981 -15.98 -6.52 -34.76
C LYS A 981 -16.10 -5.35 -35.75
N ALA A 982 -15.46 -4.20 -35.49
CA ALA A 982 -15.44 -3.08 -36.42
C ALA A 982 -14.47 -3.31 -37.61
N ILE A 983 -13.53 -4.24 -37.49
CA ILE A 983 -12.58 -4.58 -38.55
C ILE A 983 -13.15 -5.72 -39.40
N GLU A 984 -13.42 -5.41 -40.68
CA GLU A 984 -13.76 -6.41 -41.69
C GLU A 984 -12.51 -7.24 -42.06
N ARG A 985 -12.65 -8.58 -42.10
CA ARG A 985 -11.54 -9.46 -42.47
C ARG A 985 -11.29 -9.40 -43.97
N GLU A 986 -10.04 -9.18 -44.34
CA GLU A 986 -9.57 -9.25 -45.72
C GLU A 986 -9.37 -10.71 -46.13
N PHE A 987 -9.47 -10.98 -47.43
CA PHE A 987 -8.96 -12.23 -48.01
C PHE A 987 -7.43 -12.19 -47.98
N ALA A 988 -6.89 -12.46 -46.78
CA ALA A 988 -5.49 -12.23 -46.45
C ALA A 988 -4.93 -13.29 -45.48
N ILE A 989 -3.61 -13.52 -45.62
CA ILE A 989 -2.80 -14.35 -44.73
C ILE A 989 -1.67 -13.51 -44.13
N CYS A 990 -1.39 -13.67 -42.83
CA CYS A 990 -0.17 -13.16 -42.22
C CYS A 990 0.85 -14.28 -41.96
N PHE A 991 2.14 -13.99 -42.07
CA PHE A 991 3.23 -14.94 -41.82
C PHE A 991 4.33 -14.34 -40.94
N LEU A 992 4.68 -15.03 -39.86
CA LEU A 992 5.81 -14.67 -39.00
C LEU A 992 7.13 -15.00 -39.70
N TYR A 993 7.76 -13.98 -40.28
CA TYR A 993 9.03 -14.09 -40.97
C TYR A 993 10.20 -13.66 -40.08
N GLN A 994 10.99 -14.63 -39.61
CA GLN A 994 12.19 -14.42 -38.80
C GLN A 994 13.37 -15.22 -39.36
N PRO A 995 14.05 -14.72 -40.41
CA PRO A 995 15.11 -15.47 -41.11
C PRO A 995 16.30 -15.84 -40.21
N ASN A 996 16.56 -15.03 -39.19
CA ASN A 996 17.64 -15.26 -38.22
C ASN A 996 17.30 -16.34 -37.17
N LYS A 997 16.10 -16.92 -37.21
CA LYS A 997 15.66 -17.99 -36.30
C LYS A 997 15.29 -19.23 -37.12
N PRO A 998 16.25 -20.16 -37.37
CA PRO A 998 16.01 -21.34 -38.21
C PRO A 998 14.80 -22.18 -37.78
N ARG A 999 14.53 -22.24 -36.47
CA ARG A 999 13.36 -22.93 -35.88
C ARG A 999 11.99 -22.37 -36.29
N ARG A 1000 11.92 -21.19 -36.91
CA ARG A 1000 10.67 -20.62 -37.50
C ARG A 1000 10.45 -21.05 -38.97
N THR A 1001 11.34 -21.89 -39.50
CA THR A 1001 11.29 -22.48 -40.85
C THR A 1001 10.91 -21.47 -41.96
N PRO A 1002 11.62 -20.33 -42.08
CA PRO A 1002 11.23 -19.24 -42.97
C PRO A 1002 11.10 -19.66 -44.44
N LEU A 1003 12.01 -20.53 -44.92
CA LEU A 1003 12.00 -21.04 -46.29
C LEU A 1003 10.78 -21.91 -46.60
N LEU A 1004 10.37 -22.73 -45.63
CA LEU A 1004 9.21 -23.61 -45.76
C LEU A 1004 7.92 -22.78 -45.89
N GLY A 1005 7.78 -21.75 -45.05
CA GLY A 1005 6.64 -20.84 -45.10
C GLY A 1005 6.58 -20.02 -46.39
N ILE A 1006 7.73 -19.50 -46.87
CA ILE A 1006 7.81 -18.79 -48.14
C ILE A 1006 7.37 -19.68 -49.32
N GLU A 1007 7.83 -20.93 -49.38
CA GLU A 1007 7.43 -21.84 -50.46
C GLU A 1007 5.93 -22.18 -50.39
N ALA A 1008 5.36 -22.33 -49.19
CA ALA A 1008 3.93 -22.51 -49.02
C ALA A 1008 3.13 -21.30 -49.54
N LEU A 1009 3.58 -20.08 -49.21
CA LEU A 1009 2.98 -18.84 -49.70
C LEU A 1009 3.09 -18.71 -51.23
N ARG A 1010 4.21 -19.13 -51.83
CA ARG A 1010 4.39 -19.18 -53.30
C ARG A 1010 3.34 -20.06 -53.97
N LEU A 1011 3.15 -21.29 -53.45
CA LEU A 1011 2.15 -22.23 -53.96
C LEU A 1011 0.73 -21.67 -53.82
N LEU A 1012 0.43 -21.04 -52.68
CA LEU A 1012 -0.88 -20.46 -52.41
C LEU A 1012 -1.16 -19.25 -53.31
N LYS A 1013 -0.19 -18.36 -53.50
CA LYS A 1013 -0.30 -17.16 -54.34
C LYS A 1013 -0.43 -17.50 -55.83
N LYS A 1014 0.19 -18.60 -56.28
CA LYS A 1014 -0.02 -19.14 -57.63
C LYS A 1014 -1.47 -19.58 -57.86
N LYS A 1015 -2.13 -20.11 -56.82
CA LYS A 1015 -3.53 -20.56 -56.88
C LYS A 1015 -4.52 -19.42 -56.69
N HIS A 1016 -4.22 -18.48 -55.80
CA HIS A 1016 -5.02 -17.31 -55.45
C HIS A 1016 -4.22 -16.02 -55.67
N PRO A 1017 -4.13 -15.51 -56.91
CA PRO A 1017 -3.35 -14.30 -57.21
C PRO A 1017 -3.83 -13.04 -56.49
N ASP A 1018 -5.10 -13.00 -56.06
CA ASP A 1018 -5.76 -11.93 -55.32
C ASP A 1018 -5.56 -11.99 -53.80
N LEU A 1019 -5.04 -13.10 -53.25
CA LEU A 1019 -4.76 -13.26 -51.81
C LEU A 1019 -3.73 -12.24 -51.33
N THR A 1020 -4.07 -11.43 -50.33
CA THR A 1020 -3.10 -10.51 -49.73
C THR A 1020 -2.18 -11.25 -48.76
N VAL A 1021 -0.86 -11.07 -48.90
CA VAL A 1021 0.13 -11.74 -48.06
C VAL A 1021 0.86 -10.70 -47.23
N TYR A 1022 0.64 -10.72 -45.92
CA TYR A 1022 1.38 -9.91 -44.95
C TYR A 1022 2.51 -10.74 -44.35
N VAL A 1023 3.71 -10.17 -44.27
CA VAL A 1023 4.85 -10.77 -43.57
C VAL A 1023 5.34 -9.81 -42.49
N TYR A 1024 5.66 -10.32 -41.32
CA TYR A 1024 6.07 -9.49 -40.17
C TYR A 1024 7.08 -10.24 -39.28
N GLY A 1025 7.77 -9.51 -38.40
CA GLY A 1025 8.75 -10.04 -37.46
C GLY A 1025 10.21 -9.78 -37.84
N SER A 1026 10.47 -9.27 -39.06
CA SER A 1026 11.80 -8.86 -39.51
C SER A 1026 11.71 -7.85 -40.66
N ALA A 1027 12.56 -6.81 -40.61
CA ALA A 1027 12.70 -5.85 -41.70
C ALA A 1027 13.67 -6.32 -42.82
N VAL A 1028 14.25 -7.52 -42.70
CA VAL A 1028 15.13 -8.08 -43.73
C VAL A 1028 14.35 -8.23 -45.04
N SER A 1029 14.90 -7.70 -46.12
CA SER A 1029 14.30 -7.77 -47.46
C SER A 1029 14.07 -9.21 -47.88
N ILE A 1030 12.90 -9.49 -48.48
CA ILE A 1030 12.56 -10.80 -49.01
C ILE A 1030 12.47 -10.66 -50.54
N ASP A 1031 13.33 -11.38 -51.25
CA ASP A 1031 13.28 -11.43 -52.72
C ASP A 1031 12.35 -12.57 -53.15
N LEU A 1032 11.16 -12.20 -53.64
CA LEU A 1032 10.09 -13.14 -54.00
C LEU A 1032 9.58 -12.83 -55.41
N ASP A 1033 9.21 -13.89 -56.13
CA ASP A 1033 8.56 -13.87 -57.44
C ASP A 1033 7.06 -13.52 -57.38
N PHE A 1034 6.56 -13.10 -56.21
CA PHE A 1034 5.18 -12.71 -55.97
C PHE A 1034 5.08 -11.57 -54.94
N PRO A 1035 4.04 -10.72 -55.00
CA PRO A 1035 3.94 -9.56 -54.12
C PRO A 1035 3.60 -9.95 -52.68
N VAL A 1036 4.28 -9.31 -51.71
CA VAL A 1036 4.01 -9.39 -50.27
C VAL A 1036 4.08 -7.99 -49.64
N ILE A 1037 3.36 -7.79 -48.54
CA ILE A 1037 3.43 -6.58 -47.73
C ILE A 1037 4.28 -6.90 -46.50
N ASN A 1038 5.53 -6.42 -46.49
CA ASN A 1038 6.43 -6.58 -45.34
C ASN A 1038 6.23 -5.45 -44.33
N LEU A 1039 5.67 -5.79 -43.17
CA LEU A 1039 5.40 -4.87 -42.06
C LEU A 1039 6.61 -4.69 -41.13
N GLY A 1040 7.72 -5.39 -41.38
CA GLY A 1040 8.92 -5.29 -40.58
C GLY A 1040 8.71 -5.78 -39.14
N MET A 1041 9.38 -5.14 -38.19
CA MET A 1041 9.23 -5.42 -36.77
C MET A 1041 8.15 -4.50 -36.17
N ILE A 1042 7.01 -5.08 -35.79
CA ILE A 1042 5.92 -4.36 -35.15
C ILE A 1042 6.22 -4.23 -33.65
N ARG A 1043 6.37 -3.00 -33.16
CA ARG A 1043 6.69 -2.72 -31.73
C ARG A 1043 5.44 -2.46 -30.90
N ASN A 1044 4.42 -1.84 -31.49
CA ASN A 1044 3.15 -1.57 -30.85
C ASN A 1044 2.24 -2.80 -30.94
N LEU A 1045 1.84 -3.35 -29.80
CA LEU A 1045 1.03 -4.58 -29.78
C LEU A 1045 -0.38 -4.38 -30.34
N ASN A 1046 -0.92 -3.16 -30.29
CA ASN A 1046 -2.23 -2.85 -30.90
C ASN A 1046 -2.19 -3.00 -32.42
N ASP A 1047 -1.09 -2.62 -33.07
CA ASP A 1047 -0.91 -2.79 -34.51
C ASP A 1047 -0.83 -4.28 -34.88
N LEU A 1048 -0.27 -5.09 -33.99
CA LEU A 1048 -0.21 -6.54 -34.16
C LEU A 1048 -1.60 -7.18 -34.00
N ASN A 1049 -2.40 -6.75 -33.01
CA ASN A 1049 -3.80 -7.16 -32.90
C ASN A 1049 -4.64 -6.75 -34.12
N GLN A 1050 -4.40 -5.54 -34.67
CA GLN A 1050 -5.05 -5.11 -35.91
C GLN A 1050 -4.69 -6.00 -37.10
N LEU A 1051 -3.42 -6.38 -37.26
CA LEU A 1051 -3.00 -7.33 -38.30
C LEU A 1051 -3.76 -8.65 -38.19
N TYR A 1052 -3.83 -9.22 -36.98
CA TYR A 1052 -4.55 -10.48 -36.76
C TYR A 1052 -6.07 -10.32 -37.00
N ASN A 1053 -6.65 -9.16 -36.66
CA ASN A 1053 -8.06 -8.88 -36.97
C ASN A 1053 -8.35 -8.70 -38.46
N ARG A 1054 -7.35 -8.30 -39.26
CA ARG A 1054 -7.48 -8.16 -40.73
C ARG A 1054 -7.34 -9.47 -41.47
N CYS A 1055 -6.45 -10.37 -41.04
CA CYS A 1055 -6.20 -11.63 -41.74
C CYS A 1055 -7.24 -12.71 -41.43
N MET A 1056 -7.55 -13.58 -42.39
CA MET A 1056 -8.39 -14.78 -42.15
C MET A 1056 -7.60 -15.90 -41.48
N VAL A 1057 -6.38 -16.12 -41.95
CA VAL A 1057 -5.49 -17.17 -41.49
C VAL A 1057 -4.09 -16.63 -41.21
N GLY A 1058 -3.37 -17.29 -40.31
CA GLY A 1058 -2.01 -16.91 -39.92
C GLY A 1058 -1.08 -18.10 -39.97
N LEU A 1059 0.05 -17.98 -40.66
CA LEU A 1059 1.10 -18.98 -40.69
C LEU A 1059 2.14 -18.63 -39.61
N CYS A 1060 2.25 -19.46 -38.58
CA CYS A 1060 3.22 -19.26 -37.51
C CYS A 1060 3.91 -20.59 -37.18
N ILE A 1061 4.95 -20.90 -37.94
CA ILE A 1061 5.58 -22.21 -37.87
C ILE A 1061 6.58 -22.29 -36.69
N SER A 1062 6.49 -23.34 -35.89
CA SER A 1062 7.46 -23.65 -34.83
C SER A 1062 8.03 -25.06 -34.93
N GLY A 1063 9.36 -25.14 -35.08
CA GLY A 1063 10.12 -26.40 -35.09
C GLY A 1063 10.71 -26.82 -33.73
N SER A 1064 10.46 -26.05 -32.66
CA SER A 1064 10.86 -26.34 -31.28
C SER A 1064 9.64 -26.26 -30.35
N ASN A 1065 9.68 -25.57 -29.21
CA ASN A 1065 8.48 -25.35 -28.38
C ASN A 1065 7.37 -24.62 -29.19
N PRO A 1066 6.07 -24.91 -28.99
CA PRO A 1066 5.02 -24.15 -29.65
C PRO A 1066 5.16 -22.64 -29.40
N SER A 1067 4.76 -21.85 -30.39
CA SER A 1067 4.83 -20.39 -30.27
C SER A 1067 3.66 -19.87 -29.43
N ARG A 1068 3.83 -18.74 -28.75
CA ARG A 1068 2.72 -17.98 -28.13
C ARG A 1068 1.81 -17.33 -29.18
N ILE A 1069 2.38 -16.99 -30.34
CA ILE A 1069 1.70 -16.22 -31.40
C ILE A 1069 0.40 -16.88 -31.92
N PRO A 1070 0.32 -18.20 -32.14
CA PRO A 1070 -0.94 -18.87 -32.48
C PRO A 1070 -2.07 -18.58 -31.49
N TYR A 1071 -1.79 -18.47 -30.19
CA TYR A 1071 -2.79 -18.13 -29.18
C TYR A 1071 -3.21 -16.66 -29.26
N GLU A 1072 -2.27 -15.74 -29.56
CA GLU A 1072 -2.59 -14.33 -29.85
C GLU A 1072 -3.48 -14.20 -31.10
N MET A 1073 -3.18 -14.98 -32.15
CA MET A 1073 -4.00 -15.06 -33.37
C MET A 1073 -5.42 -15.57 -33.05
N MET A 1074 -5.52 -16.65 -32.26
CA MET A 1074 -6.80 -17.22 -31.81
C MET A 1074 -7.64 -16.20 -31.05
N ALA A 1075 -7.06 -15.45 -30.10
CA ALA A 1075 -7.76 -14.41 -29.35
C ALA A 1075 -8.31 -13.28 -30.24
N ALA A 1076 -7.59 -12.95 -31.32
CA ALA A 1076 -8.03 -12.01 -32.35
C ALA A 1076 -8.97 -12.64 -33.42
N GLY A 1077 -9.25 -13.93 -33.33
CA GLY A 1077 -10.05 -14.74 -34.26
C GLY A 1077 -9.36 -15.07 -35.60
N CYS A 1078 -8.06 -14.85 -35.73
CA CYS A 1078 -7.27 -15.29 -36.88
C CYS A 1078 -6.96 -16.78 -36.71
N VAL A 1079 -7.28 -17.63 -37.69
CA VAL A 1079 -7.06 -19.08 -37.54
C VAL A 1079 -5.59 -19.43 -37.84
N PRO A 1080 -4.82 -19.95 -36.85
CA PRO A 1080 -3.43 -20.27 -37.07
C PRO A 1080 -3.23 -21.58 -37.83
N ILE A 1081 -2.09 -21.69 -38.51
CA ILE A 1081 -1.59 -22.86 -39.21
C ILE A 1081 -0.15 -23.12 -38.76
N ASP A 1082 0.14 -24.37 -38.37
CA ASP A 1082 1.47 -24.83 -37.96
C ASP A 1082 1.69 -26.30 -38.39
N LEU A 1083 2.80 -26.91 -38.00
CA LEU A 1083 3.20 -28.26 -38.37
C LEU A 1083 2.58 -29.30 -37.45
N TYR A 1084 2.13 -30.40 -38.05
CA TYR A 1084 1.76 -31.64 -37.37
C TYR A 1084 3.02 -32.37 -36.91
N ARG A 1085 3.50 -32.01 -35.72
CA ARG A 1085 4.67 -32.59 -35.08
C ARG A 1085 4.46 -32.71 -33.58
N TYR A 1086 5.18 -33.64 -32.97
CA TYR A 1086 5.11 -33.98 -31.55
C TYR A 1086 5.06 -32.75 -30.63
N ASN A 1087 5.82 -31.69 -30.93
CA ASN A 1087 5.84 -30.45 -30.17
C ASN A 1087 4.49 -29.73 -30.09
N ASN A 1088 3.70 -29.75 -31.16
CA ASN A 1088 2.43 -29.02 -31.23
C ASN A 1088 1.22 -29.86 -30.77
N LEU A 1089 1.37 -31.17 -30.57
CA LEU A 1089 0.20 -32.05 -30.30
C LEU A 1089 -0.32 -31.98 -28.85
N LEU A 1090 0.48 -31.47 -27.91
CA LEU A 1090 0.18 -31.44 -26.47
C LEU A 1090 -0.43 -30.12 -25.98
N ASP A 1091 -0.42 -29.08 -26.82
CA ASP A 1091 -0.69 -27.70 -26.37
C ASP A 1091 -1.92 -27.07 -27.05
N TYR A 1092 -2.43 -27.67 -28.14
CA TYR A 1092 -3.60 -27.23 -28.88
C TYR A 1092 -4.73 -28.27 -28.85
N ASP A 1093 -5.97 -27.80 -28.78
CA ASP A 1093 -7.17 -28.65 -28.89
C ASP A 1093 -7.59 -28.84 -30.37
N ASP A 1094 -8.48 -29.80 -30.62
CA ASP A 1094 -9.04 -30.01 -31.95
C ASP A 1094 -9.87 -28.81 -32.41
N GLY A 1095 -9.60 -28.34 -33.63
CA GLY A 1095 -10.40 -27.30 -34.27
C GLY A 1095 -10.11 -25.86 -33.85
N VAL A 1096 -9.06 -25.59 -33.06
CA VAL A 1096 -8.58 -24.22 -32.78
C VAL A 1096 -7.41 -23.80 -33.68
N ILE A 1097 -6.70 -24.78 -34.25
CA ILE A 1097 -5.54 -24.63 -35.15
C ILE A 1097 -5.61 -25.68 -36.26
N ALA A 1098 -5.00 -25.38 -37.41
CA ALA A 1098 -4.78 -26.36 -38.47
C ALA A 1098 -3.34 -26.85 -38.47
N LEU A 1099 -3.12 -28.14 -38.17
CA LEU A 1099 -1.79 -28.77 -38.19
C LEU A 1099 -1.58 -29.56 -39.49
N ALA A 1100 -0.62 -29.11 -40.31
CA ALA A 1100 -0.29 -29.70 -41.60
C ALA A 1100 0.98 -30.54 -41.57
N TYR A 1101 1.10 -31.55 -42.44
CA TYR A 1101 2.37 -32.24 -42.63
C TYR A 1101 3.49 -31.26 -43.00
N GLN A 1102 4.71 -31.60 -42.58
CA GLN A 1102 5.89 -30.73 -42.61
C GLN A 1102 6.50 -30.51 -44.01
N ASP A 1103 5.68 -30.15 -44.99
CA ASP A 1103 6.09 -29.69 -46.31
C ASP A 1103 5.29 -28.45 -46.76
N SER A 1104 5.81 -27.74 -47.76
CA SER A 1104 5.19 -26.51 -48.26
C SER A 1104 3.84 -26.75 -48.92
N ALA A 1105 3.67 -27.90 -49.59
CA ALA A 1105 2.43 -28.27 -50.26
C ALA A 1105 1.28 -28.47 -49.27
N SER A 1106 1.51 -29.13 -48.14
CA SER A 1106 0.48 -29.39 -47.12
C SER A 1106 0.12 -28.12 -46.34
N LEU A 1107 1.10 -27.26 -46.04
CA LEU A 1107 0.83 -25.93 -45.46
C LEU A 1107 -0.01 -25.07 -46.39
N ALA A 1108 0.34 -25.00 -47.69
CA ALA A 1108 -0.45 -24.29 -48.69
C ALA A 1108 -1.85 -24.90 -48.83
N HIS A 1109 -1.97 -26.23 -48.77
CA HIS A 1109 -3.26 -26.92 -48.84
C HIS A 1109 -4.15 -26.62 -47.63
N ALA A 1110 -3.59 -26.60 -46.42
CA ALA A 1110 -4.33 -26.23 -45.21
C ALA A 1110 -4.87 -24.79 -45.30
N ALA A 1111 -4.04 -23.84 -45.73
CA ALA A 1111 -4.46 -22.46 -45.93
C ALA A 1111 -5.57 -22.35 -47.00
N ASP A 1112 -5.39 -23.02 -48.13
CA ASP A 1112 -6.37 -23.06 -49.23
C ASP A 1112 -7.72 -23.65 -48.80
N GLN A 1113 -7.73 -24.74 -48.03
CA GLN A 1113 -8.97 -25.33 -47.49
C GLN A 1113 -9.71 -24.36 -46.58
N LEU A 1114 -9.00 -23.69 -45.66
CA LEU A 1114 -9.58 -22.72 -44.75
C LEU A 1114 -10.11 -21.47 -45.47
N LEU A 1115 -9.39 -20.99 -46.48
CA LEU A 1115 -9.80 -19.85 -47.30
C LEU A 1115 -11.02 -20.18 -48.18
N ALA A 1116 -11.18 -21.44 -48.61
CA ALA A 1116 -12.30 -21.89 -49.43
C ALA A 1116 -13.57 -22.20 -48.61
N ASP A 1117 -13.42 -22.72 -47.38
CA ASP A 1117 -14.54 -23.10 -46.50
C ASP A 1117 -14.75 -22.06 -45.39
N LYS A 1118 -15.52 -21.02 -45.73
CA LYS A 1118 -15.85 -19.92 -44.79
C LYS A 1118 -16.58 -20.40 -43.53
N ALA A 1119 -17.40 -21.44 -43.63
CA ALA A 1119 -18.16 -21.95 -42.48
C ALA A 1119 -17.22 -22.66 -41.49
N ASN A 1120 -16.32 -23.49 -41.99
CA ASN A 1120 -15.31 -24.12 -41.16
C ASN A 1120 -14.32 -23.11 -40.57
N LEU A 1121 -13.87 -22.12 -41.36
CA LEU A 1121 -13.00 -21.04 -40.88
C LEU A 1121 -13.65 -20.27 -39.72
N GLN A 1122 -14.92 -19.88 -39.87
CA GLN A 1122 -15.65 -19.16 -38.81
C GLN A 1122 -15.76 -20.01 -37.54
N ARG A 1123 -16.11 -21.29 -37.69
CA ARG A 1123 -16.18 -22.23 -36.55
C ARG A 1123 -14.83 -22.36 -35.84
N MET A 1124 -13.72 -22.48 -36.58
CA MET A 1124 -12.39 -22.56 -35.99
C MET A 1124 -11.96 -21.24 -35.33
N SER A 1125 -12.33 -20.09 -35.91
CA SER A 1125 -12.14 -18.78 -35.30
C SER A 1125 -12.87 -18.67 -33.95
N ASP A 1126 -14.14 -19.03 -33.90
CA ASP A 1126 -14.96 -18.96 -32.68
C ASP A 1126 -14.46 -19.92 -31.59
N ASN A 1127 -14.03 -21.13 -31.99
CA ASN A 1127 -13.38 -22.09 -31.11
C ASN A 1127 -12.05 -21.54 -30.57
N GLY A 1128 -11.24 -20.92 -31.43
CA GLY A 1128 -9.96 -20.32 -31.05
C GLY A 1128 -10.13 -19.18 -30.05
N ILE A 1129 -11.11 -18.29 -30.27
CA ILE A 1129 -11.43 -17.21 -29.32
C ILE A 1129 -11.78 -17.81 -27.96
N THR A 1130 -12.75 -18.73 -27.90
CA THR A 1130 -13.17 -19.41 -26.66
C THR A 1130 -11.98 -20.10 -25.95
N PHE A 1131 -11.12 -20.78 -26.70
CA PHE A 1131 -9.95 -21.47 -26.15
C PHE A 1131 -8.89 -20.52 -25.59
N ALA A 1132 -8.71 -19.35 -26.20
CA ALA A 1132 -7.75 -18.34 -25.74
C ALA A 1132 -8.25 -17.54 -24.52
N GLU A 1133 -9.57 -17.45 -24.30
CA GLU A 1133 -10.17 -16.65 -23.23
C GLU A 1133 -9.73 -17.06 -21.81
N SER A 1134 -9.55 -18.36 -21.54
CA SER A 1134 -9.10 -18.84 -20.23
C SER A 1134 -7.57 -18.79 -20.06
N ARG A 1135 -6.82 -18.80 -21.17
CA ARG A 1135 -5.35 -18.85 -21.20
C ARG A 1135 -4.73 -17.46 -21.10
N THR A 1136 -5.03 -16.73 -20.04
CA THR A 1136 -4.50 -15.37 -19.87
C THR A 1136 -3.01 -15.36 -19.49
N LEU A 1137 -2.31 -14.25 -19.77
CA LEU A 1137 -0.95 -14.02 -19.23
C LEU A 1137 -0.94 -14.07 -17.71
N ARG A 1138 -2.02 -13.60 -17.06
CA ARG A 1138 -2.15 -13.64 -15.61
C ARG A 1138 -2.11 -15.08 -15.09
N TRP A 1139 -2.88 -15.98 -15.69
CA TRP A 1139 -2.86 -17.41 -15.34
C TRP A 1139 -1.45 -18.02 -15.43
N GLU A 1140 -0.73 -17.79 -16.53
CA GLU A 1140 0.63 -18.31 -16.71
C GLU A 1140 1.56 -17.86 -15.57
N ASN A 1141 1.53 -16.57 -15.23
CA ASN A 1141 2.38 -16.03 -14.18
C ASN A 1141 1.97 -16.53 -12.79
N ASP A 1142 0.67 -16.62 -12.51
CA ASP A 1142 0.14 -17.13 -11.25
C ASP A 1142 0.54 -18.61 -11.05
N VAL A 1143 0.50 -19.45 -12.09
CA VAL A 1143 0.97 -20.85 -12.02
C VAL A 1143 2.44 -20.94 -11.63
N ILE A 1144 3.31 -20.12 -12.25
CA ILE A 1144 4.74 -20.11 -11.91
C ILE A 1144 4.94 -19.66 -10.46
N ALA A 1145 4.32 -18.54 -10.08
CA ALA A 1145 4.49 -17.98 -8.74
C ALA A 1145 3.93 -18.92 -7.66
N ASN A 1146 2.72 -19.45 -7.84
CA ASN A 1146 2.12 -20.40 -6.92
C ASN A 1146 2.93 -21.70 -6.81
N GLY A 1147 3.53 -22.16 -7.92
CA GLY A 1147 4.43 -23.32 -7.87
C GLY A 1147 5.73 -23.04 -7.13
N VAL A 1148 6.23 -21.80 -7.13
CA VAL A 1148 7.32 -21.38 -6.23
C VAL A 1148 6.85 -21.40 -4.77
N ILE A 1149 5.62 -20.94 -4.48
CA ILE A 1149 5.06 -21.02 -3.12
C ILE A 1149 4.94 -22.48 -2.64
N GLU A 1150 4.47 -23.40 -3.49
CA GLU A 1150 4.43 -24.84 -3.15
C GLU A 1150 5.84 -25.41 -2.92
N MET A 1151 6.83 -25.01 -3.72
CA MET A 1151 8.23 -25.40 -3.51
C MET A 1151 8.78 -24.93 -2.15
N LEU A 1152 8.34 -23.76 -1.67
CA LEU A 1152 8.74 -23.17 -0.38
C LEU A 1152 8.03 -23.81 0.83
N GLU A 1153 6.91 -24.50 0.60
CA GLU A 1153 6.24 -25.33 1.60
C GLU A 1153 6.90 -26.72 1.77
N ASP A 1154 8.07 -26.94 1.16
CA ASP A 1154 8.74 -28.25 1.02
C ASP A 1154 7.85 -29.33 0.38
N ARG A 1155 6.80 -28.92 -0.34
CA ARG A 1155 5.95 -29.82 -1.12
C ARG A 1155 6.62 -30.01 -2.46
N THR A 1156 7.06 -31.23 -2.75
CA THR A 1156 7.60 -31.55 -4.08
C THR A 1156 6.49 -31.33 -5.11
N PRO A 1157 6.67 -30.43 -6.09
CA PRO A 1157 5.66 -30.23 -7.12
C PRO A 1157 5.40 -31.55 -7.84
N PRO A 1158 4.12 -31.88 -8.15
CA PRO A 1158 3.80 -33.12 -8.82
C PRO A 1158 4.54 -33.19 -10.16
N VAL A 1159 4.92 -34.40 -10.55
CA VAL A 1159 5.47 -34.65 -11.87
C VAL A 1159 4.36 -34.43 -12.90
N TRP A 1160 4.41 -33.32 -13.63
CA TRP A 1160 3.39 -32.99 -14.64
C TRP A 1160 3.44 -33.95 -15.82
N LYS A 1161 2.35 -34.71 -16.00
CA LYS A 1161 2.16 -35.64 -17.12
C LYS A 1161 1.06 -35.10 -18.03
N PRO A 1162 1.41 -34.34 -19.08
CA PRO A 1162 0.40 -33.76 -19.96
C PRO A 1162 -0.29 -34.84 -20.80
N ASP A 1163 -1.58 -34.68 -21.03
CA ASP A 1163 -2.39 -35.51 -21.92
C ASP A 1163 -2.26 -35.04 -23.39
N LEU A 1164 -2.62 -35.92 -24.33
CA LEU A 1164 -2.71 -35.55 -25.75
C LEU A 1164 -3.99 -34.76 -26.01
N HIS A 1165 -3.84 -33.49 -26.38
CA HIS A 1165 -4.95 -32.56 -26.65
C HIS A 1165 -5.40 -32.56 -28.12
N TYR A 1166 -4.45 -32.56 -29.07
CA TYR A 1166 -4.76 -32.56 -30.50
C TYR A 1166 -4.90 -34.00 -31.02
N THR A 1167 -6.11 -34.43 -31.32
CA THR A 1167 -6.40 -35.79 -31.77
C THR A 1167 -6.73 -35.91 -33.25
N ALA A 1168 -7.08 -34.78 -33.89
CA ALA A 1168 -7.43 -34.68 -35.30
C ALA A 1168 -6.32 -35.16 -36.24
N ALA A 1169 -6.71 -35.58 -37.44
CA ALA A 1169 -5.76 -36.04 -38.45
C ALA A 1169 -4.88 -34.89 -38.98
N PRO A 1170 -3.62 -35.18 -39.39
CA PRO A 1170 -2.79 -34.20 -40.08
C PRO A 1170 -3.42 -33.79 -41.42
N ILE A 1171 -3.33 -32.50 -41.76
CA ILE A 1171 -3.65 -32.03 -43.10
C ILE A 1171 -2.48 -32.38 -44.03
N ILE A 1172 -2.72 -33.24 -45.02
CA ILE A 1172 -1.70 -33.69 -45.98
C ILE A 1172 -2.17 -33.32 -47.39
N ALA A 1173 -1.35 -32.60 -48.14
CA ALA A 1173 -1.67 -32.31 -49.54
C ALA A 1173 -1.78 -33.60 -50.36
N PRO A 1174 -2.69 -33.69 -51.35
CA PRO A 1174 -2.81 -34.86 -52.21
C PRO A 1174 -1.50 -35.29 -52.87
N THR A 1175 -0.63 -34.32 -53.21
CA THR A 1175 0.71 -34.58 -53.79
C THR A 1175 1.69 -35.24 -52.82
N SER A 1176 1.42 -35.12 -51.52
CA SER A 1176 2.27 -35.58 -50.42
C SER A 1176 1.69 -36.81 -49.70
N ALA A 1177 0.47 -37.23 -50.04
CA ALA A 1177 -0.25 -38.33 -49.41
C ALA A 1177 0.32 -39.72 -49.75
N ARG A 1178 1.52 -40.02 -49.23
CA ARG A 1178 2.21 -41.31 -49.36
C ARG A 1178 2.20 -42.07 -48.04
N SER A 1179 2.30 -43.40 -48.08
CA SER A 1179 2.31 -44.25 -46.89
C SER A 1179 3.41 -43.87 -45.88
N SER A 1180 4.59 -43.45 -46.35
CA SER A 1180 5.69 -42.97 -45.50
C SER A 1180 5.36 -41.68 -44.74
N VAL A 1181 4.57 -40.79 -45.33
CA VAL A 1181 4.11 -39.54 -44.70
C VAL A 1181 3.09 -39.85 -43.60
N ILE A 1182 2.14 -40.74 -43.89
CA ILE A 1182 1.16 -41.20 -42.90
C ILE A 1182 1.87 -41.88 -41.70
N ALA A 1183 2.85 -42.74 -41.97
CA ALA A 1183 3.65 -43.40 -40.94
C ALA A 1183 4.45 -42.39 -40.11
N PHE A 1184 5.02 -41.36 -40.72
CA PHE A 1184 5.71 -40.29 -40.00
C PHE A 1184 4.76 -39.56 -39.04
N CYS A 1185 3.57 -39.15 -39.50
CA CYS A 1185 2.60 -38.46 -38.65
C CYS A 1185 2.09 -39.35 -37.50
N ALA A 1186 1.87 -40.65 -37.75
CA ALA A 1186 1.55 -41.61 -36.71
C ALA A 1186 2.66 -41.70 -35.64
N ALA A 1187 3.93 -41.76 -36.07
CA ALA A 1187 5.07 -41.76 -35.16
C ALA A 1187 5.20 -40.46 -34.34
N GLN A 1188 4.81 -39.30 -34.89
CA GLN A 1188 4.75 -38.06 -34.09
C GLN A 1188 3.70 -38.15 -32.98
N LYS A 1189 2.54 -38.75 -33.26
CA LYS A 1189 1.47 -38.97 -32.28
C LYS A 1189 1.83 -40.03 -31.22
N GLU A 1190 2.58 -41.07 -31.59
CA GLU A 1190 3.09 -42.05 -30.62
C GLU A 1190 4.05 -41.41 -29.61
N LYS A 1191 4.89 -40.45 -30.03
CA LYS A 1191 5.79 -39.74 -29.12
C LYS A 1191 5.05 -38.93 -28.04
N SER A 1192 3.90 -38.35 -28.38
CA SER A 1192 3.10 -37.56 -27.42
C SER A 1192 2.37 -38.40 -26.38
N VAL A 1193 2.27 -39.72 -26.56
CA VAL A 1193 1.63 -40.63 -25.59
C VAL A 1193 2.62 -41.54 -24.87
N TYR A 1194 3.92 -41.39 -25.16
CA TYR A 1194 4.96 -42.21 -24.56
C TYR A 1194 5.18 -41.84 -23.09
N GLN A 1195 5.00 -42.81 -22.20
CA GLN A 1195 5.35 -42.67 -20.79
C GLN A 1195 6.45 -43.68 -20.43
N LEU A 1196 7.45 -43.26 -19.66
CA LEU A 1196 8.45 -44.17 -19.12
C LEU A 1196 7.75 -45.26 -18.29
N PRO A 1197 8.11 -46.55 -18.43
CA PRO A 1197 7.61 -47.57 -17.52
C PRO A 1197 8.07 -47.22 -16.10
N HIS A 1198 7.12 -47.14 -15.16
CA HIS A 1198 7.38 -46.87 -13.74
C HIS A 1198 8.52 -47.76 -13.23
N ARG A 1199 9.71 -47.17 -13.02
CA ARG A 1199 10.78 -47.79 -12.26
C ARG A 1199 10.76 -47.16 -10.88
N ASN A 1200 10.31 -47.93 -9.89
CA ASN A 1200 10.68 -47.68 -8.50
C ASN A 1200 12.20 -47.79 -8.42
N VAL A 1201 12.91 -46.66 -8.35
CA VAL A 1201 14.31 -46.58 -7.94
C VAL A 1201 14.43 -45.49 -6.91
#